data_AF-A0A7N8YEA8-F1
#
_entry.id   AF-A0A7N8YEA8-F1
#
_cell.length_a   1.000
_cell.length_b   1.000
_cell.length_c   1.000
_cell.angle_alpha   90.00
_cell.angle_beta   90.00
_cell.angle_gamma   90.00
#
_symmetry.space_group_name_H-M   'P 1'
#
loop_
_entity.id
_entity.type
_entity.pdbx_description
1 polymer ?
#
loop_
_entity_poly.entity_id
_entity_poly.type
_entity_poly.pdbx_seq_one_letter_code
_entity_poly.pdbx_strand_id
1 'polypeptide(L)'
;YVISLDVKNTGTQPVHFTYYTPLHWLTYLTLKDEHKVTKTNPLALQPGNENITSDSYQIQVHFKCSFVGFYPATLAFEFKPDLQASTKFHIVRFIEATCVTALGLELKPEKPFRPCFILPSVPVDLFTVVDGQKPDGYQDLLDTLLNIQHSLNIVRLIVTRSAQLLESPLSWERYAEKFQLLLYLEERQMEVDIRRYNIPNSEREYAIMQKDRNNKRLLIMEVPGVSENRPSVLRGDQLLVYPAGERSVKYCGYVHSVQLDQVKLGFSSKLLDRFVDKMKFHVEFTFNRLTLQLQHRAAKLAGDHGLEKVLFPAAPALPQPELFDSKLEKNPEQYQAVQHIVAGSSRPAPYVVFGPPGTGKTVTLVEAIKQIEKTKPLCHILACAPSNSATDLLCTKILDHVDERKVHRMYATSRDPHCVPERLKACSNLVGDSYVFGPKEELMEYKIIVTTLFTTGRLVTGGIPAGHFTHIFVDEAGHATETECLIPLAGLLNADSGQVVLAGDPKQLGPILRSPFALRYGMGVSLLERMMNNFSLYQKNNGVFDNRFVTKLLRNYRSHPAILKVPNELFYDGELQVCADEILRNSYCRWEYLPKMNFPVIFHSVTGVDEREASSPSFFNVTEVEVLMDYVKKLLQTQGKKGLATISPKDIGIIAPYRKQVQKIRKALEKVGKDLKVRNMDHLKVGSVEEFQGQERRVILVSTVRSSPDYLEIDKEFNLGFVKNEKRFNVALTRAQALLIVVGNPRVLESDSTWKQYQLLDPEWRNDL
;
A
#
# COMPACT_ATOMS: atom_id res chain seq x y z
N TYR A 1 30.27 -26.39 -9.39
CA TYR A 1 31.15 -25.56 -10.23
C TYR A 1 32.50 -25.41 -9.55
N VAL A 2 33.59 -25.37 -10.31
CA VAL A 2 34.95 -25.18 -9.78
C VAL A 2 35.56 -23.96 -10.47
N ILE A 3 36.10 -23.02 -9.70
CA ILE A 3 36.79 -21.81 -10.19
C ILE A 3 38.19 -21.80 -9.57
N SER A 4 39.21 -21.44 -10.34
CA SER A 4 40.57 -21.27 -9.82
C SER A 4 40.87 -19.80 -9.54
N LEU A 5 41.41 -19.52 -8.36
CA LEU A 5 41.99 -18.22 -8.00
C LEU A 5 43.51 -18.32 -8.12
N ASP A 6 44.09 -17.49 -8.97
CA ASP A 6 45.53 -17.41 -9.13
C ASP A 6 46.12 -16.30 -8.25
N VAL A 7 47.01 -16.68 -7.34
CA VAL A 7 47.79 -15.75 -6.53
C VAL A 7 49.18 -15.64 -7.15
N LYS A 8 49.53 -14.45 -7.64
CA LYS A 8 50.80 -14.16 -8.33
C LYS A 8 51.48 -12.96 -7.70
N ASN A 9 52.81 -13.00 -7.61
CA ASN A 9 53.61 -11.86 -7.23
C ASN A 9 54.07 -11.09 -8.48
N THR A 10 53.48 -9.91 -8.70
CA THR A 10 53.82 -8.99 -9.78
C THR A 10 54.80 -7.89 -9.35
N GLY A 11 55.37 -7.99 -8.13
CA GLY A 11 56.36 -7.06 -7.61
C GLY A 11 57.77 -7.38 -8.07
N THR A 12 58.75 -6.66 -7.53
CA THR A 12 60.18 -6.85 -7.82
C THR A 12 60.93 -7.64 -6.74
N GLN A 13 60.29 -7.91 -5.60
CA GLN A 13 60.86 -8.65 -4.48
C GLN A 13 59.99 -9.85 -4.11
N PRO A 14 60.56 -10.93 -3.55
CA PRO A 14 59.80 -12.07 -3.04
C PRO A 14 58.84 -11.65 -1.92
N VAL A 15 57.66 -12.29 -1.87
CA VAL A 15 56.65 -12.05 -0.84
C VAL A 15 56.15 -13.39 -0.31
N HIS A 16 55.97 -13.48 0.99
CA HIS A 16 55.45 -14.69 1.65
C HIS A 16 53.93 -14.60 1.79
N PHE A 17 53.22 -15.48 1.09
CA PHE A 17 51.79 -15.70 1.28
C PHE A 17 51.59 -16.56 2.53
N THR A 18 51.01 -15.96 3.58
CA THR A 18 50.98 -16.58 4.90
C THR A 18 49.71 -17.36 5.17
N TYR A 19 48.53 -16.81 4.86
CA TYR A 19 47.27 -17.52 4.92
C TYR A 19 46.18 -16.74 4.19
N TYR A 20 45.06 -17.40 3.95
CA TYR A 20 43.83 -16.75 3.53
C TYR A 20 42.68 -17.20 4.42
N THR A 21 41.71 -16.32 4.62
CA THR A 21 40.50 -16.62 5.38
C THR A 21 39.30 -15.99 4.73
N PRO A 22 38.14 -16.66 4.72
CA PRO A 22 36.90 -15.96 4.49
C PRO A 22 36.60 -15.07 5.70
N LEU A 23 36.09 -13.86 5.45
CA LEU A 23 35.67 -12.93 6.52
C LEU A 23 34.29 -13.29 7.11
N HIS A 24 33.54 -14.14 6.43
CA HIS A 24 32.24 -14.66 6.86
C HIS A 24 32.18 -16.17 6.60
N TRP A 25 31.35 -16.90 7.34
CA TRP A 25 31.20 -18.35 7.15
C TRP A 25 30.74 -18.68 5.71
N LEU A 26 31.45 -19.60 5.05
CA LEU A 26 31.14 -20.05 3.69
C LEU A 26 30.30 -21.35 3.76
N THR A 27 28.98 -21.24 3.64
CA THR A 27 28.08 -22.42 3.64
C THR A 27 28.11 -23.19 2.33
N TYR A 28 28.27 -22.49 1.19
CA TYR A 28 28.13 -23.07 -0.16
C TYR A 28 29.43 -23.10 -0.97
N LEU A 29 30.51 -22.54 -0.41
CA LEU A 29 31.82 -22.40 -1.03
C LEU A 29 32.86 -23.13 -0.18
N THR A 30 33.61 -24.02 -0.81
CA THR A 30 34.75 -24.70 -0.16
C THR A 30 36.03 -24.34 -0.90
N LEU A 31 37.02 -23.85 -0.16
CA LEU A 31 38.34 -23.51 -0.70
C LEU A 31 39.28 -24.70 -0.51
N LYS A 32 39.99 -25.08 -1.56
CA LYS A 32 41.01 -26.11 -1.54
C LYS A 32 42.28 -25.59 -2.19
N ASP A 33 43.41 -25.81 -1.56
CA ASP A 33 44.71 -25.42 -2.05
C ASP A 33 45.71 -26.55 -1.81
N GLU A 34 46.65 -26.77 -2.73
CA GLU A 34 47.52 -27.95 -2.69
C GLU A 34 48.55 -27.89 -1.57
N HIS A 35 49.06 -26.69 -1.26
CA HIS A 35 50.11 -26.46 -0.26
C HIS A 35 49.57 -26.26 1.16
N LYS A 36 48.24 -26.14 1.34
CA LYS A 36 47.57 -25.86 2.62
C LYS A 36 48.23 -24.69 3.35
N VAL A 37 48.26 -23.54 2.68
CA VAL A 37 48.95 -22.34 3.17
C VAL A 37 48.32 -21.87 4.48
N THR A 38 49.12 -21.83 5.54
CA THR A 38 48.70 -21.41 6.88
C THR A 38 49.79 -20.57 7.52
N LYS A 39 49.48 -19.85 8.61
CA LYS A 39 50.47 -19.04 9.34
C LYS A 39 51.72 -19.84 9.74
N THR A 40 51.58 -21.15 9.93
CA THR A 40 52.65 -22.10 10.27
C THR A 40 53.29 -22.77 9.05
N ASN A 41 52.72 -22.61 7.85
CA ASN A 41 53.21 -23.13 6.57
C ASN A 41 53.03 -22.08 5.44
N PRO A 42 53.82 -20.98 5.45
CA PRO A 42 53.72 -19.92 4.47
C PRO A 42 54.39 -20.31 3.13
N LEU A 43 53.84 -19.81 2.02
CA LEU A 43 54.37 -20.03 0.67
C LEU A 43 55.15 -18.80 0.19
N ALA A 44 56.40 -18.98 -0.24
CA ALA A 44 57.17 -17.91 -0.87
C ALA A 44 56.78 -17.76 -2.35
N LEU A 45 56.34 -16.56 -2.73
CA LEU A 45 55.98 -16.21 -4.11
C LEU A 45 57.09 -15.33 -4.73
N GLN A 46 57.75 -15.85 -5.76
CA GLN A 46 58.83 -15.14 -6.45
C GLN A 46 58.29 -14.09 -7.44
N PRO A 47 58.99 -12.96 -7.63
CA PRO A 47 58.61 -11.92 -8.58
C PRO A 47 58.67 -12.45 -10.04
N GLY A 48 57.68 -12.12 -10.87
CA GLY A 48 57.67 -12.46 -12.29
C GLY A 48 58.55 -11.55 -13.15
N ASN A 49 59.41 -12.11 -14.00
CA ASN A 49 60.19 -11.37 -15.01
C ASN A 49 59.63 -11.63 -16.42
N GLU A 50 59.88 -10.73 -17.39
CA GLU A 50 59.33 -10.78 -18.76
C GLU A 50 59.58 -12.10 -19.53
N ASN A 51 60.51 -12.96 -19.07
CA ASN A 51 60.85 -14.25 -19.69
C ASN A 51 60.63 -15.48 -18.78
N ILE A 52 60.06 -15.33 -17.58
CA ILE A 52 59.78 -16.44 -16.64
C ILE A 52 58.34 -16.28 -16.14
N THR A 53 57.51 -17.31 -16.35
CA THR A 53 56.16 -17.35 -15.79
C THR A 53 56.24 -17.25 -14.26
N SER A 54 55.77 -16.15 -13.68
CA SER A 54 55.65 -15.97 -12.23
C SER A 54 55.04 -17.22 -11.57
N ASP A 55 55.58 -17.67 -10.44
CA ASP A 55 54.98 -18.74 -9.64
C ASP A 55 53.54 -18.35 -9.31
N SER A 56 52.60 -19.04 -9.96
CA SER A 56 51.16 -18.83 -9.79
C SER A 56 50.65 -19.86 -8.83
N TYR A 57 50.23 -19.43 -7.64
CA TYR A 57 49.62 -20.34 -6.68
C TYR A 57 48.12 -20.42 -6.90
N GLN A 58 47.60 -21.62 -7.16
CA GLN A 58 46.19 -21.83 -7.43
C GLN A 58 45.42 -22.26 -6.19
N ILE A 59 44.31 -21.57 -5.93
CA ILE A 59 43.32 -21.96 -4.92
C ILE A 59 42.02 -22.30 -5.65
N GLN A 60 41.55 -23.54 -5.49
CA GLN A 60 40.32 -24.01 -6.10
C GLN A 60 39.11 -23.70 -5.21
N VAL A 61 38.19 -22.92 -5.76
CA VAL A 61 36.89 -22.60 -5.17
C VAL A 61 35.86 -23.58 -5.70
N HIS A 62 35.36 -24.44 -4.82
CA HIS A 62 34.29 -25.37 -5.11
C HIS A 62 32.96 -24.76 -4.68
N PHE A 63 32.07 -24.52 -5.63
CA PHE A 63 30.71 -24.07 -5.37
C PHE A 63 29.73 -25.21 -5.61
N LYS A 64 28.97 -25.56 -4.57
CA LYS A 64 27.89 -26.56 -4.63
C LYS A 64 26.64 -25.97 -4.01
N CYS A 65 25.58 -25.86 -4.80
CA CYS A 65 24.30 -25.35 -4.34
C CYS A 65 23.15 -26.04 -5.08
N SER A 66 22.04 -26.28 -4.39
CA SER A 66 20.79 -26.80 -4.94
C SER A 66 19.67 -25.75 -4.96
N PHE A 67 19.98 -24.52 -4.54
CA PHE A 67 19.02 -23.44 -4.35
C PHE A 67 19.37 -22.22 -5.20
N VAL A 68 18.33 -21.56 -5.71
CA VAL A 68 18.43 -20.31 -6.46
C VAL A 68 18.86 -19.19 -5.51
N GLY A 69 19.79 -18.33 -5.95
CA GLY A 69 20.24 -17.20 -5.13
C GLY A 69 21.59 -16.64 -5.49
N PHE A 70 21.99 -15.62 -4.72
CA PHE A 70 23.24 -14.91 -4.81
C PHE A 70 24.10 -15.20 -3.57
N TYR A 71 25.31 -15.69 -3.80
CA TYR A 71 26.20 -16.19 -2.75
C TYR A 71 27.52 -15.41 -2.79
N PRO A 72 27.60 -14.27 -2.09
CA PRO A 72 28.82 -13.49 -1.99
C PRO A 72 29.75 -14.05 -0.91
N ALA A 73 31.06 -13.96 -1.16
CA ALA A 73 32.12 -14.35 -0.26
C ALA A 73 33.27 -13.34 -0.31
N THR A 74 33.67 -12.85 0.85
CA THR A 74 34.84 -11.96 0.97
C THR A 74 36.03 -12.75 1.50
N LEU A 75 37.09 -12.83 0.70
CA LEU A 75 38.34 -13.50 1.05
C LEU A 75 39.41 -12.45 1.36
N ALA A 76 40.09 -12.63 2.49
CA ALA A 76 41.27 -11.86 2.85
C ALA A 76 42.51 -12.75 2.73
N PHE A 77 43.52 -12.26 2.01
CA PHE A 77 44.80 -12.91 1.78
C PHE A 77 45.88 -12.11 2.52
N GLU A 78 46.60 -12.73 3.46
CA GLU A 78 47.67 -12.07 4.22
C GLU A 78 49.05 -12.38 3.63
N PHE A 79 49.83 -11.32 3.44
CA PHE A 79 51.18 -11.38 2.89
C PHE A 79 52.19 -10.67 3.79
N LYS A 80 53.43 -11.15 3.76
CA LYS A 80 54.58 -10.53 4.43
C LYS A 80 55.75 -10.36 3.47
N PRO A 81 56.46 -9.21 3.48
CA PRO A 81 57.70 -9.05 2.72
C PRO A 81 58.78 -10.05 3.18
N ASP A 82 58.91 -10.22 4.50
CA ASP A 82 59.81 -11.18 5.14
C ASP A 82 59.08 -11.85 6.31
N LEU A 83 59.37 -13.13 6.56
CA LEU A 83 58.79 -13.89 7.66
C LEU A 83 59.14 -13.29 9.03
N GLN A 84 60.31 -12.66 9.14
CA GLN A 84 60.76 -11.97 10.36
C GLN A 84 60.26 -10.53 10.48
N ALA A 85 59.75 -9.93 9.40
CA ALA A 85 59.23 -8.57 9.43
C ALA A 85 57.90 -8.49 10.21
N SER A 86 57.74 -7.38 10.95
CA SER A 86 56.48 -7.05 11.65
C SER A 86 55.41 -6.49 10.70
N THR A 87 55.83 -5.97 9.55
CA THR A 87 54.97 -5.41 8.52
C THR A 87 54.27 -6.50 7.71
N LYS A 88 52.94 -6.46 7.69
CA LYS A 88 52.07 -7.35 6.93
C LYS A 88 51.05 -6.53 6.16
N PHE A 89 50.59 -7.05 5.03
CA PHE A 89 49.53 -6.43 4.26
C PHE A 89 48.50 -7.46 3.82
N HIS A 90 47.27 -6.99 3.59
CA HIS A 90 46.15 -7.83 3.20
C HIS A 90 45.65 -7.42 1.83
N ILE A 91 45.38 -8.40 0.98
CA ILE A 91 44.60 -8.22 -0.24
C ILE A 91 43.23 -8.80 0.03
N VAL A 92 42.19 -7.99 -0.14
CA VAL A 92 40.79 -8.43 -0.02
C VAL A 92 40.20 -8.61 -1.42
N ARG A 93 39.50 -9.71 -1.64
CA ARG A 93 38.78 -10.00 -2.88
C ARG A 93 37.36 -10.47 -2.58
N PHE A 94 36.46 -10.15 -3.49
CA PHE A 94 35.06 -10.53 -3.45
C PHE A 94 34.83 -11.59 -4.52
N ILE A 95 34.18 -12.69 -4.15
CA ILE A 95 33.75 -13.76 -5.04
C ILE A 95 32.26 -13.87 -4.93
N GLU A 96 31.60 -13.97 -6.07
CA GLU A 96 30.15 -14.01 -6.16
C GLU A 96 29.74 -15.18 -7.05
N ALA A 97 28.83 -16.01 -6.57
CA ALA A 97 28.19 -17.05 -7.35
C ALA A 97 26.68 -16.80 -7.40
N THR A 98 26.10 -16.87 -8.60
CA THR A 98 24.66 -16.67 -8.79
C THR A 98 24.06 -17.91 -9.43
N CYS A 99 23.08 -18.52 -8.75
CA CYS A 99 22.28 -19.62 -9.29
C CYS A 99 20.92 -19.06 -9.71
N VAL A 100 20.58 -19.17 -11.00
CA VAL A 100 19.34 -18.64 -11.59
C VAL A 100 18.61 -19.73 -12.38
N THR A 101 17.28 -19.69 -12.40
CA THR A 101 16.50 -20.58 -13.29
C THR A 101 16.27 -19.93 -14.66
N ALA A 102 15.67 -20.68 -15.59
CA ALA A 102 15.23 -20.13 -16.88
C ALA A 102 14.23 -18.97 -16.71
N LEU A 103 13.35 -19.03 -15.70
CA LEU A 103 12.46 -17.91 -15.38
C LEU A 103 13.26 -16.70 -14.88
N GLY A 104 14.27 -16.91 -14.04
CA GLY A 104 15.12 -15.83 -13.55
C GLY A 104 15.87 -15.11 -14.66
N LEU A 105 16.35 -15.84 -15.67
CA LEU A 105 16.99 -15.24 -16.85
C LEU A 105 16.04 -14.32 -17.65
N GLU A 106 14.76 -14.69 -17.78
CA GLU A 106 13.74 -13.89 -18.47
C GLU A 106 13.27 -12.66 -17.67
N LEU A 107 13.43 -12.69 -16.35
CA LEU A 107 13.01 -11.62 -15.44
C LEU A 107 14.12 -10.63 -15.09
N LYS A 108 15.35 -10.84 -15.59
CA LYS A 108 16.50 -9.92 -15.42
C LYS A 108 16.18 -8.47 -15.82
N PRO A 109 16.95 -7.48 -15.33
CA PRO A 109 16.81 -6.10 -15.77
C PRO A 109 16.86 -5.97 -17.29
N GLU A 110 15.84 -5.37 -17.89
CA GLU A 110 15.82 -5.17 -19.35
C GLU A 110 16.88 -4.14 -19.80
N LYS A 111 17.13 -3.12 -18.98
CA LYS A 111 18.12 -2.05 -19.19
C LYS A 111 18.69 -1.57 -17.84
N PRO A 112 19.95 -1.11 -17.78
CA PRO A 112 20.52 -0.50 -16.58
C PRO A 112 19.69 0.69 -16.07
N PHE A 113 19.63 0.87 -14.75
CA PHE A 113 18.91 1.99 -14.13
C PHE A 113 19.56 3.34 -14.47
N ARG A 114 18.74 4.31 -14.88
CA ARG A 114 19.12 5.71 -15.10
C ARG A 114 18.06 6.61 -14.46
N PRO A 115 18.43 7.55 -13.56
CA PRO A 115 17.46 8.44 -12.92
C PRO A 115 16.66 9.26 -13.96
N CYS A 116 15.33 9.32 -13.79
CA CYS A 116 14.48 10.19 -14.59
C CYS A 116 14.52 11.62 -14.04
N PHE A 117 14.91 12.58 -14.87
CA PHE A 117 14.87 14.00 -14.53
C PHE A 117 13.56 14.63 -15.02
N ILE A 118 12.98 15.52 -14.20
CA ILE A 118 11.84 16.34 -14.61
C ILE A 118 12.39 17.44 -15.52
N LEU A 119 11.92 17.49 -16.76
CA LEU A 119 12.30 18.56 -17.68
C LEU A 119 11.75 19.91 -17.17
N PRO A 120 12.54 21.00 -17.27
CA PRO A 120 12.06 22.34 -16.92
C PRO A 120 10.79 22.70 -17.68
N SER A 121 9.82 23.33 -17.01
CA SER A 121 8.62 23.83 -17.67
C SER A 121 9.00 24.86 -18.73
N VAL A 122 8.56 24.64 -19.98
CA VAL A 122 8.60 25.67 -21.01
C VAL A 122 7.64 26.79 -20.58
N PRO A 123 8.03 28.08 -20.68
CA PRO A 123 7.15 29.19 -20.35
C PRO A 123 5.81 29.09 -21.10
N VAL A 124 4.76 29.62 -20.46
CA VAL A 124 3.39 29.62 -20.98
C VAL A 124 3.34 30.49 -22.24
N ASP A 125 3.51 29.88 -23.41
CA ASP A 125 3.07 30.48 -24.66
C ASP A 125 1.54 30.68 -24.59
N LEU A 126 1.00 31.71 -25.23
CA LEU A 126 -0.46 31.87 -25.38
C LEU A 126 -1.01 30.69 -26.20
N PHE A 127 -1.49 29.65 -25.53
CA PHE A 127 -2.10 28.49 -26.15
C PHE A 127 -3.61 28.52 -26.00
N THR A 128 -4.32 28.08 -27.03
CA THR A 128 -5.76 27.85 -26.97
C THR A 128 -6.02 26.40 -26.59
N VAL A 129 -6.80 26.17 -25.54
CA VAL A 129 -7.25 24.82 -25.16
C VAL A 129 -8.57 24.52 -25.87
N VAL A 130 -8.60 23.44 -26.65
CA VAL A 130 -9.82 22.90 -27.25
C VAL A 130 -10.32 21.76 -26.37
N ASP A 131 -11.50 21.93 -25.77
CA ASP A 131 -12.05 20.95 -24.84
C ASP A 131 -12.49 19.65 -25.52
N GLY A 132 -12.39 18.53 -24.81
CA GLY A 132 -12.66 17.18 -25.31
C GLY A 132 -14.08 16.67 -25.05
N GLN A 133 -14.33 15.39 -25.39
CA GLN A 133 -15.58 14.73 -25.08
C GLN A 133 -15.50 14.01 -23.72
N LYS A 134 -16.29 14.47 -22.74
CA LYS A 134 -16.41 13.85 -21.42
C LYS A 134 -17.02 12.43 -21.50
N PRO A 135 -16.76 11.55 -20.53
CA PRO A 135 -17.47 10.28 -20.41
C PRO A 135 -18.98 10.52 -20.21
N ASP A 136 -19.81 9.61 -20.74
CA ASP A 136 -21.26 9.70 -20.55
C ASP A 136 -21.63 9.69 -19.06
N GLY A 137 -22.56 10.57 -18.67
CA GLY A 137 -23.03 10.74 -17.29
C GLY A 137 -22.09 11.56 -16.38
N TYR A 138 -21.02 12.17 -16.90
CA TYR A 138 -20.11 12.99 -16.09
C TYR A 138 -20.71 14.40 -15.84
N GLN A 139 -21.17 14.65 -14.61
CA GLN A 139 -21.61 15.97 -14.14
C GLN A 139 -20.51 16.66 -13.31
N ASP A 140 -20.14 17.88 -13.71
CA ASP A 140 -19.16 18.69 -13.00
C ASP A 140 -19.72 19.17 -11.66
N LEU A 141 -19.13 18.68 -10.56
CA LEU A 141 -19.33 19.29 -9.25
C LEU A 141 -18.61 20.64 -9.13
N LEU A 142 -17.71 20.91 -10.08
CA LEU A 142 -16.77 22.02 -10.07
C LEU A 142 -17.48 23.36 -10.22
N ASP A 143 -18.51 23.46 -11.06
CA ASP A 143 -19.18 24.74 -11.33
C ASP A 143 -19.77 25.39 -10.07
N THR A 144 -20.19 24.58 -9.08
CA THR A 144 -20.70 25.07 -7.78
C THR A 144 -19.57 25.33 -6.77
N LEU A 145 -18.40 24.69 -6.93
CA LEU A 145 -17.22 24.87 -6.07
C LEU A 145 -16.30 26.02 -6.53
N LEU A 146 -16.57 26.63 -7.69
CA LEU A 146 -15.72 27.63 -8.37
C LEU A 146 -15.49 28.95 -7.61
N ASN A 147 -16.05 29.14 -6.41
CA ASN A 147 -15.72 30.30 -5.56
C ASN A 147 -14.41 30.16 -4.75
N ILE A 148 -13.64 29.08 -4.94
CA ILE A 148 -12.28 28.95 -4.39
C ILE A 148 -11.25 29.06 -5.53
N GLN A 149 -11.30 30.14 -6.31
CA GLN A 149 -10.18 30.54 -7.16
C GLN A 149 -9.09 31.17 -6.28
N HIS A 150 -8.22 30.34 -5.71
CA HIS A 150 -6.98 30.83 -5.13
C HIS A 150 -5.80 30.53 -6.06
N SER A 151 -5.16 31.62 -6.49
CA SER A 151 -4.05 31.64 -7.43
C SER A 151 -2.79 31.04 -6.82
N LEU A 152 -1.99 30.38 -7.67
CA LEU A 152 -0.68 29.80 -7.37
C LEU A 152 0.30 30.78 -6.67
N ASN A 153 -0.01 32.09 -6.69
CA ASN A 153 0.77 33.18 -6.09
C ASN A 153 0.79 33.16 -4.55
N ILE A 154 -0.20 32.53 -3.90
CA ILE A 154 -0.26 32.46 -2.42
C ILE A 154 0.90 31.61 -1.86
N VAL A 155 1.38 30.60 -2.58
CA VAL A 155 2.46 29.72 -2.09
C VAL A 155 3.79 30.46 -1.93
N ARG A 156 4.09 31.47 -2.76
CA ARG A 156 5.29 32.32 -2.56
C ARG A 156 5.18 33.24 -1.34
N LEU A 157 3.96 33.68 -0.99
CA LEU A 157 3.71 34.52 0.19
C LEU A 157 3.67 33.70 1.49
N ILE A 158 3.27 32.43 1.40
CA ILE A 158 3.13 31.48 2.51
C ILE A 158 4.50 31.11 3.10
N VAL A 159 5.54 30.88 2.29
CA VAL A 159 6.81 30.26 2.76
C VAL A 159 7.45 30.94 3.98
N THR A 160 7.38 32.27 4.13
CA THR A 160 8.03 32.97 5.26
C THR A 160 7.19 33.05 6.54
N ARG A 161 5.85 33.14 6.45
CA ARG A 161 4.95 33.12 7.63
C ARG A 161 4.56 31.70 8.08
N SER A 162 4.77 30.71 7.24
CA SER A 162 4.13 29.40 7.39
C SER A 162 4.98 28.34 8.08
N ALA A 163 6.29 28.55 8.23
CA ALA A 163 7.14 27.65 9.01
C ALA A 163 6.68 27.58 10.48
N GLN A 164 6.39 28.73 11.09
CA GLN A 164 5.91 28.81 12.47
C GLN A 164 4.55 28.12 12.67
N LEU A 165 3.64 28.21 11.70
CA LEU A 165 2.34 27.54 11.75
C LEU A 165 2.50 26.00 11.69
N LEU A 166 3.34 25.50 10.79
CA LEU A 166 3.62 24.07 10.63
C LEU A 166 4.26 23.46 11.89
N GLU A 167 5.21 24.19 12.48
CA GLU A 167 5.93 23.78 13.70
C GLU A 167 5.06 23.85 14.96
N SER A 168 4.06 24.74 14.99
CA SER A 168 3.18 24.86 16.16
C SER A 168 2.31 23.61 16.39
N PRO A 169 2.04 23.20 17.64
CA PRO A 169 1.14 22.09 17.91
C PRO A 169 -0.27 22.39 17.38
N LEU A 170 -1.01 21.34 17.01
CA LEU A 170 -2.37 21.49 16.50
C LEU A 170 -3.30 21.94 17.65
N SER A 171 -3.92 23.10 17.50
CA SER A 171 -4.98 23.63 18.37
C SER A 171 -6.23 23.94 17.55
N TRP A 172 -7.36 24.15 18.22
CA TRP A 172 -8.62 24.49 17.55
C TRP A 172 -8.52 25.79 16.74
N GLU A 173 -7.90 26.83 17.31
CA GLU A 173 -7.79 28.15 16.69
C GLU A 173 -7.00 28.13 15.38
N ARG A 174 -6.04 27.20 15.27
CA ARG A 174 -5.15 27.06 14.10
C ARG A 174 -5.51 25.85 13.24
N TYR A 175 -6.60 25.15 13.57
CA TYR A 175 -6.94 23.87 12.96
C TYR A 175 -7.13 24.00 11.44
N ALA A 176 -8.03 24.91 11.03
CA ALA A 176 -8.36 25.11 9.63
C ALA A 176 -7.13 25.60 8.82
N GLU A 177 -6.42 26.61 9.35
CA GLU A 177 -5.25 27.20 8.67
C GLU A 177 -4.13 26.18 8.48
N LYS A 178 -3.82 25.39 9.52
CA LYS A 178 -2.76 24.38 9.46
C LYS A 178 -3.09 23.29 8.45
N PHE A 179 -4.31 22.74 8.48
CA PHE A 179 -4.69 21.70 7.51
C PHE A 179 -4.80 22.21 6.08
N GLN A 180 -5.27 23.45 5.87
CA GLN A 180 -5.24 24.06 4.54
C GLN A 180 -3.81 24.17 4.00
N LEU A 181 -2.85 24.58 4.83
CA LEU A 181 -1.46 24.64 4.44
C LEU A 181 -0.89 23.25 4.09
N LEU A 182 -1.18 22.23 4.90
CA LEU A 182 -0.75 20.85 4.62
C LEU A 182 -1.35 20.32 3.31
N LEU A 183 -2.62 20.61 3.03
CA LEU A 183 -3.28 20.26 1.77
C LEU A 183 -2.62 20.94 0.57
N TYR A 184 -2.20 22.21 0.68
CA TYR A 184 -1.43 22.87 -0.39
C TYR A 184 -0.06 22.21 -0.62
N LEU A 185 0.62 21.76 0.44
CA LEU A 185 1.89 21.04 0.32
C LEU A 185 1.70 19.68 -0.38
N GLU A 186 0.60 18.99 -0.08
CA GLU A 186 0.21 17.74 -0.77
C GLU A 186 -0.12 18.01 -2.24
N GLU A 187 -0.90 19.04 -2.53
CA GLU A 187 -1.25 19.46 -3.89
C GLU A 187 -0.02 19.75 -4.76
N ARG A 188 0.97 20.45 -4.21
CA ARG A 188 2.22 20.74 -4.93
C ARG A 188 3.04 19.49 -5.19
N GLN A 189 3.06 18.55 -4.25
CA GLN A 189 3.74 17.28 -4.50
C GLN A 189 3.02 16.46 -5.59
N MET A 190 1.68 16.44 -5.58
CA MET A 190 0.89 15.82 -6.65
C MET A 190 1.19 16.43 -8.03
N GLU A 191 1.29 17.76 -8.11
CA GLU A 191 1.64 18.49 -9.32
C GLU A 191 3.04 18.13 -9.85
N VAL A 192 4.03 18.04 -8.97
CA VAL A 192 5.40 17.63 -9.32
C VAL A 192 5.43 16.18 -9.80
N ASP A 193 4.71 15.30 -9.11
CA ASP A 193 4.77 13.88 -9.40
C ASP A 193 4.05 13.49 -10.69
N ILE A 194 2.93 14.15 -11.02
CA ILE A 194 2.20 13.85 -12.25
C ILE A 194 2.98 14.27 -13.51
N ARG A 195 3.81 15.32 -13.40
CA ARG A 195 4.68 15.78 -14.49
C ARG A 195 5.72 14.75 -14.91
N ARG A 196 6.03 13.75 -14.08
CA ARG A 196 6.93 12.65 -14.45
C ARG A 196 6.39 11.81 -15.61
N TYR A 197 5.07 11.81 -15.80
CA TYR A 197 4.42 11.09 -16.89
C TYR A 197 4.31 11.91 -18.16
N ASN A 198 4.62 13.22 -18.14
CA ASN A 198 4.60 14.06 -19.34
C ASN A 198 5.46 13.45 -20.45
N ILE A 199 5.09 13.73 -21.69
CA ILE A 199 5.81 13.32 -22.87
C ILE A 199 6.06 14.60 -23.69
N PRO A 200 7.33 14.98 -23.98
CA PRO A 200 8.55 14.18 -23.87
C PRO A 200 9.01 13.92 -22.42
N ASN A 201 9.62 12.76 -22.19
CA ASN A 201 10.34 12.41 -20.97
C ASN A 201 11.65 11.66 -21.30
N SER A 202 12.31 11.13 -20.26
CA SER A 202 13.56 10.39 -20.40
C SER A 202 13.45 9.09 -21.22
N GLU A 203 12.25 8.54 -21.41
CA GLU A 203 12.02 7.29 -22.14
C GLU A 203 11.55 7.50 -23.57
N ARG A 204 10.69 8.49 -23.81
CA ARG A 204 10.03 8.71 -25.10
C ARG A 204 9.92 10.20 -25.40
N GLU A 205 10.24 10.56 -26.64
CA GLU A 205 10.10 11.93 -27.15
C GLU A 205 8.65 12.25 -27.55
N TYR A 206 7.91 11.26 -28.05
CA TYR A 206 6.54 11.42 -28.51
C TYR A 206 5.64 10.28 -28.03
N ALA A 207 4.39 10.62 -27.77
CA ALA A 207 3.30 9.66 -27.57
C ALA A 207 2.69 9.31 -28.93
N ILE A 208 2.28 8.04 -29.05
CA ILE A 208 1.62 7.52 -30.24
C ILE A 208 0.25 7.01 -29.80
N MET A 209 -0.79 7.38 -30.55
CA MET A 209 -2.17 6.95 -30.30
C MET A 209 -2.71 6.11 -31.46
N GLN A 210 -3.74 5.32 -31.15
CA GLN A 210 -4.48 4.50 -32.13
C GLN A 210 -5.98 4.66 -31.90
N LYS A 211 -6.81 4.57 -32.94
CA LYS A 211 -8.27 4.55 -32.75
C LYS A 211 -8.70 3.27 -32.05
N ASP A 212 -9.64 3.38 -31.11
CA ASP A 212 -10.24 2.22 -30.46
C ASP A 212 -11.05 1.39 -31.47
N ARG A 213 -10.90 0.06 -31.39
CA ARG A 213 -11.54 -0.88 -32.34
C ARG A 213 -13.06 -0.92 -32.17
N ASN A 214 -13.56 -0.70 -30.96
CA ASN A 214 -14.97 -0.81 -30.61
C ASN A 214 -15.67 0.55 -30.67
N ASN A 215 -14.97 1.65 -30.35
CA ASN A 215 -15.50 3.00 -30.40
C ASN A 215 -14.53 3.96 -31.11
N LYS A 216 -14.80 4.24 -32.39
CA LYS A 216 -13.96 5.12 -33.24
C LYS A 216 -13.85 6.58 -32.76
N ARG A 217 -14.63 6.99 -31.76
CA ARG A 217 -14.53 8.32 -31.12
C ARG A 217 -13.45 8.40 -30.04
N LEU A 218 -12.89 7.25 -29.65
CA LEU A 218 -11.86 7.17 -28.61
C LEU A 218 -10.49 6.87 -29.21
N LEU A 219 -9.47 7.46 -28.61
CA LEU A 219 -8.06 7.19 -28.91
C LEU A 219 -7.43 6.43 -27.75
N ILE A 220 -6.63 5.42 -28.05
CA ILE A 220 -5.88 4.60 -27.09
C ILE A 220 -4.43 5.08 -27.07
N MET A 221 -3.92 5.35 -25.88
CA MET A 221 -2.51 5.69 -25.64
C MET A 221 -1.91 4.71 -24.64
N GLU A 222 -0.72 4.21 -24.95
CA GLU A 222 0.07 3.41 -24.02
C GLU A 222 0.78 4.32 -23.01
N VAL A 223 0.51 4.10 -21.72
CA VAL A 223 1.13 4.81 -20.61
C VAL A 223 1.49 3.77 -19.55
N PRO A 224 2.70 3.20 -19.63
CA PRO A 224 3.11 2.15 -18.69
C PRO A 224 3.04 2.62 -17.23
N GLY A 225 2.41 1.82 -16.37
CA GLY A 225 2.28 2.11 -14.93
C GLY A 225 1.21 3.16 -14.55
N VAL A 226 0.39 3.62 -15.49
CA VAL A 226 -0.69 4.60 -15.25
C VAL A 226 -1.83 4.05 -14.37
N SER A 227 -2.07 2.74 -14.43
CA SER A 227 -3.16 2.08 -13.71
C SER A 227 -2.88 1.83 -12.22
N GLU A 228 -1.61 1.90 -11.80
CA GLU A 228 -1.16 1.40 -10.49
C GLU A 228 -1.14 2.49 -9.39
N ASN A 229 -2.00 3.51 -9.52
CA ASN A 229 -2.34 4.48 -8.48
C ASN A 229 -1.16 5.21 -7.82
N ARG A 230 -0.41 6.05 -8.55
CA ARG A 230 0.21 7.29 -8.00
C ARG A 230 1.03 8.10 -9.04
N PRO A 231 0.57 9.30 -9.44
CA PRO A 231 -0.81 9.80 -9.30
C PRO A 231 -1.73 8.97 -10.20
N SER A 232 -2.84 8.53 -9.62
CA SER A 232 -3.85 7.73 -10.31
C SER A 232 -4.48 8.58 -11.39
N VAL A 233 -4.45 8.12 -12.63
CA VAL A 233 -5.38 8.62 -13.64
C VAL A 233 -6.67 7.83 -13.46
N LEU A 234 -7.78 8.52 -13.25
CA LEU A 234 -9.11 7.95 -13.08
C LEU A 234 -10.01 8.29 -14.27
N ARG A 235 -11.11 7.55 -14.41
CA ARG A 235 -12.17 7.91 -15.37
C ARG A 235 -12.68 9.32 -15.03
N GLY A 236 -12.68 10.20 -16.04
CA GLY A 236 -13.05 11.61 -15.93
C GLY A 236 -11.86 12.57 -15.83
N ASP A 237 -10.65 12.09 -15.56
CA ASP A 237 -9.46 12.94 -15.51
C ASP A 237 -9.09 13.49 -16.90
N GLN A 238 -8.34 14.59 -16.90
CA GLN A 238 -7.98 15.33 -18.10
C GLN A 238 -6.48 15.21 -18.40
N LEU A 239 -6.16 15.05 -19.68
CA LEU A 239 -4.80 15.16 -20.20
C LEU A 239 -4.77 16.23 -21.29
N LEU A 240 -3.71 17.01 -21.37
CA LEU A 240 -3.53 17.98 -22.44
C LEU A 240 -2.60 17.39 -23.49
N VAL A 241 -3.02 17.41 -24.75
CA VAL A 241 -2.33 16.75 -25.85
C VAL A 241 -2.16 17.73 -27.00
N TYR A 242 -0.97 17.79 -27.59
CA TYR A 242 -0.71 18.65 -28.75
C TYR A 242 0.16 17.95 -29.79
N PRO A 243 -0.18 18.05 -31.09
CA PRO A 243 0.60 17.46 -32.17
C PRO A 243 2.07 17.89 -32.17
N ALA A 244 2.96 16.99 -32.55
CA ALA A 244 4.37 17.35 -32.77
C ALA A 244 4.48 18.44 -33.85
N GLY A 245 5.06 19.59 -33.48
CA GLY A 245 5.21 20.76 -34.37
C GLY A 245 4.15 21.86 -34.20
N GLU A 246 3.04 21.59 -33.50
CA GLU A 246 2.00 22.59 -33.21
C GLU A 246 1.99 22.90 -31.70
N ARG A 247 2.40 24.11 -31.29
CA ARG A 247 2.42 24.53 -29.87
C ARG A 247 1.30 25.48 -29.47
N SER A 248 0.63 26.10 -30.45
CA SER A 248 -0.41 27.12 -30.21
C SER A 248 -1.76 26.55 -29.78
N VAL A 249 -2.02 25.25 -30.01
CA VAL A 249 -3.29 24.60 -29.68
C VAL A 249 -3.05 23.34 -28.88
N LYS A 250 -3.69 23.24 -27.71
CA LYS A 250 -3.72 22.05 -26.87
C LYS A 250 -5.13 21.46 -26.88
N TYR A 251 -5.23 20.15 -27.04
CA TYR A 251 -6.49 19.41 -27.00
C TYR A 251 -6.63 18.73 -25.64
N CYS A 252 -7.74 18.99 -24.96
CA CYS A 252 -8.10 18.28 -23.74
C CYS A 252 -8.64 16.90 -24.11
N GLY A 253 -8.03 15.84 -23.56
CA GLY A 253 -8.50 14.47 -23.65
C GLY A 253 -9.03 14.00 -22.31
N TYR A 254 -10.30 13.61 -22.27
CA TYR A 254 -10.89 13.04 -21.06
C TYR A 254 -10.67 11.53 -21.01
N VAL A 255 -10.35 11.01 -19.83
CA VAL A 255 -10.14 9.58 -19.62
C VAL A 255 -11.48 8.87 -19.51
N HIS A 256 -11.78 7.97 -20.46
CA HIS A 256 -13.00 7.17 -20.48
C HIS A 256 -12.83 5.85 -19.75
N SER A 257 -11.65 5.23 -19.86
CA SER A 257 -11.30 4.00 -19.13
C SER A 257 -9.79 3.87 -18.98
N VAL A 258 -9.34 3.29 -17.87
CA VAL A 258 -7.93 2.98 -17.60
C VAL A 258 -7.76 1.46 -17.59
N GLN A 259 -6.83 0.96 -18.39
CA GLN A 259 -6.38 -0.42 -18.46
C GLN A 259 -4.93 -0.49 -17.96
N LEU A 260 -4.39 -1.71 -17.74
CA LEU A 260 -3.08 -1.94 -17.11
C LEU A 260 -1.99 -0.94 -17.55
N ASP A 261 -1.70 -0.85 -18.85
CA ASP A 261 -0.71 0.08 -19.41
C ASP A 261 -1.30 0.98 -20.51
N GLN A 262 -2.63 1.14 -20.55
CA GLN A 262 -3.31 1.89 -21.61
C GLN A 262 -4.43 2.77 -21.06
N VAL A 263 -4.57 3.97 -21.61
CA VAL A 263 -5.70 4.87 -21.35
C VAL A 263 -6.51 5.10 -22.62
N LYS A 264 -7.84 5.06 -22.48
CA LYS A 264 -8.76 5.46 -23.55
C LYS A 264 -9.20 6.90 -23.32
N LEU A 265 -9.01 7.73 -24.34
CA LEU A 265 -9.20 9.17 -24.28
C LEU A 265 -10.27 9.64 -25.27
N GLY A 266 -11.18 10.47 -24.79
CA GLY A 266 -12.18 11.18 -25.60
C GLY A 266 -11.73 12.61 -25.90
N PHE A 267 -11.63 12.95 -27.19
CA PHE A 267 -11.19 14.26 -27.68
C PHE A 267 -12.30 14.97 -28.47
N SER A 268 -12.06 16.23 -28.82
CA SER A 268 -12.96 16.97 -29.71
C SER A 268 -13.00 16.39 -31.12
N SER A 269 -14.12 16.57 -31.81
CA SER A 269 -14.25 16.23 -33.24
C SER A 269 -13.15 16.87 -34.08
N LYS A 270 -12.77 18.12 -33.77
CA LYS A 270 -11.68 18.84 -34.45
C LYS A 270 -10.35 18.07 -34.48
N LEU A 271 -10.00 17.37 -33.40
CA LEU A 271 -8.79 16.54 -33.38
C LEU A 271 -9.03 15.23 -34.12
N LEU A 272 -10.19 14.59 -33.90
CA LEU A 272 -10.53 13.29 -34.49
C LEU A 272 -10.59 13.33 -36.02
N ASP A 273 -11.05 14.45 -36.60
CA ASP A 273 -11.14 14.66 -38.06
C ASP A 273 -9.75 14.78 -38.71
N ARG A 274 -8.77 15.32 -37.99
CA ARG A 274 -7.37 15.46 -38.44
C ARG A 274 -6.50 14.25 -38.08
N PHE A 275 -7.02 13.34 -37.27
CA PHE A 275 -6.22 12.27 -36.69
C PHE A 275 -5.85 11.19 -37.71
N VAL A 276 -4.55 10.87 -37.77
CA VAL A 276 -3.99 9.76 -38.54
C VAL A 276 -3.37 8.75 -37.58
N ASP A 277 -3.54 7.45 -37.86
CA ASP A 277 -2.95 6.40 -37.03
C ASP A 277 -1.43 6.59 -36.92
N LYS A 278 -0.93 6.45 -35.69
CA LYS A 278 0.47 6.65 -35.30
C LYS A 278 0.99 8.10 -35.38
N MET A 279 0.09 9.08 -35.43
CA MET A 279 0.46 10.49 -35.26
C MET A 279 1.18 10.71 -33.92
N LYS A 280 2.17 11.61 -33.94
CA LYS A 280 3.05 11.90 -32.80
C LYS A 280 2.51 13.08 -32.00
N PHE A 281 2.47 12.92 -30.68
CA PHE A 281 1.97 13.92 -29.75
C PHE A 281 2.94 14.19 -28.61
N HIS A 282 2.89 15.40 -28.08
CA HIS A 282 3.31 15.69 -26.72
C HIS A 282 2.10 15.64 -25.79
N VAL A 283 2.32 15.20 -24.55
CA VAL A 283 1.28 14.93 -23.58
C VAL A 283 1.68 15.56 -22.25
N GLU A 284 0.80 16.38 -21.70
CA GLU A 284 0.90 16.93 -20.36
C GLU A 284 -0.19 16.31 -19.49
N PHE A 285 0.23 15.61 -18.44
CA PHE A 285 -0.68 15.01 -17.49
C PHE A 285 -1.12 16.06 -16.47
N THR A 286 -2.42 16.09 -16.18
CA THR A 286 -3.01 16.90 -15.13
C THR A 286 -3.69 16.00 -14.11
N PHE A 287 -3.83 16.46 -12.87
CA PHE A 287 -4.53 15.71 -11.83
C PHE A 287 -5.81 16.43 -11.44
N ASN A 288 -6.81 15.66 -11.02
CA ASN A 288 -8.07 16.19 -10.55
C ASN A 288 -7.94 16.77 -9.14
N ARG A 289 -8.26 18.06 -8.99
CA ARG A 289 -8.14 18.81 -7.73
C ARG A 289 -9.37 18.66 -6.81
N LEU A 290 -10.45 18.04 -7.29
CA LEU A 290 -11.74 17.99 -6.60
C LEU A 290 -11.63 17.41 -5.18
N THR A 291 -10.88 16.31 -5.00
CA THR A 291 -10.70 15.66 -3.69
C THR A 291 -10.00 16.56 -2.68
N LEU A 292 -8.99 17.33 -3.11
CA LEU A 292 -8.32 18.31 -2.27
C LEU A 292 -9.21 19.53 -1.98
N GLN A 293 -9.96 20.00 -2.97
CA GLN A 293 -10.89 21.12 -2.80
C GLN A 293 -11.99 20.79 -1.77
N LEU A 294 -12.52 19.57 -1.80
CA LEU A 294 -13.48 19.09 -0.81
C LEU A 294 -12.89 19.10 0.61
N GLN A 295 -11.62 18.70 0.76
CA GLN A 295 -10.90 18.73 2.03
C GLN A 295 -10.64 20.17 2.51
N HIS A 296 -10.21 21.07 1.63
CA HIS A 296 -10.03 22.50 1.96
C HIS A 296 -11.35 23.13 2.43
N ARG A 297 -12.45 22.81 1.75
CA ARG A 297 -13.79 23.25 2.13
C ARG A 297 -14.20 22.67 3.48
N ALA A 298 -13.99 21.37 3.71
CA ALA A 298 -14.32 20.73 4.97
C ALA A 298 -13.54 21.35 6.15
N ALA A 299 -12.24 21.64 5.96
CA ALA A 299 -11.40 22.32 6.95
C ALA A 299 -11.96 23.70 7.34
N LYS A 300 -12.48 24.46 6.36
CA LYS A 300 -13.13 25.75 6.61
C LYS A 300 -14.47 25.59 7.34
N LEU A 301 -15.34 24.71 6.82
CA LEU A 301 -16.66 24.45 7.36
C LEU A 301 -16.64 23.90 8.81
N ALA A 302 -15.54 23.26 9.23
CA ALA A 302 -15.40 22.80 10.60
C ALA A 302 -15.55 23.92 11.63
N GLY A 303 -14.95 25.08 11.36
CA GLY A 303 -15.10 26.28 12.18
C GLY A 303 -16.51 26.85 12.10
N ASP A 304 -17.04 27.00 10.89
CA ASP A 304 -18.38 27.56 10.63
C ASP A 304 -19.51 26.78 11.33
N HIS A 305 -19.33 25.46 11.49
CA HIS A 305 -20.30 24.56 12.14
C HIS A 305 -19.96 24.18 13.58
N GLY A 306 -18.97 24.83 14.21
CA GLY A 306 -18.69 24.64 15.64
C GLY A 306 -18.26 23.23 16.04
N LEU A 307 -17.47 22.54 15.20
CA LEU A 307 -17.06 21.15 15.44
C LEU A 307 -16.00 20.97 16.56
N GLU A 308 -15.67 22.02 17.31
CA GLU A 308 -14.64 22.01 18.36
C GLU A 308 -14.82 20.85 19.34
N LYS A 309 -16.03 20.69 19.90
CA LYS A 309 -16.32 19.64 20.90
C LYS A 309 -16.20 18.22 20.34
N VAL A 310 -16.30 18.06 19.02
CA VAL A 310 -16.19 16.78 18.31
C VAL A 310 -14.74 16.47 17.97
N LEU A 311 -13.97 17.48 17.54
CA LEU A 311 -12.58 17.33 17.06
C LEU A 311 -11.53 17.49 18.17
N PHE A 312 -11.89 18.19 19.25
CA PHE A 312 -11.11 18.44 20.46
C PHE A 312 -11.94 18.12 21.72
N PRO A 313 -12.35 16.85 21.90
CA PRO A 313 -13.23 16.49 23.01
C PRO A 313 -12.54 16.67 24.37
N ALA A 314 -13.22 17.36 25.28
CA ALA A 314 -12.85 17.49 26.69
C ALA A 314 -13.72 16.56 27.54
N ALA A 315 -13.19 16.08 28.69
CA ALA A 315 -13.90 15.14 29.54
C ALA A 315 -15.16 15.76 30.18
N PRO A 316 -16.38 15.28 29.87
CA PRO A 316 -17.59 15.67 30.61
C PRO A 316 -17.77 14.76 31.84
N ALA A 317 -18.50 15.26 32.84
CA ALA A 317 -18.90 14.50 34.04
C ALA A 317 -20.30 13.86 33.88
N LEU A 318 -20.41 12.58 34.30
CA LEU A 318 -21.64 11.79 34.62
C LEU A 318 -22.59 11.42 33.46
N PRO A 319 -23.58 10.49 33.61
CA PRO A 319 -23.82 9.38 34.56
C PRO A 319 -23.86 7.98 33.88
N GLN A 320 -23.94 6.89 34.66
CA GLN A 320 -24.05 5.49 34.18
C GLN A 320 -25.52 5.07 33.91
N PRO A 321 -25.83 4.43 32.77
CA PRO A 321 -27.14 3.79 32.55
C PRO A 321 -27.14 2.30 32.97
N GLU A 322 -28.26 1.84 33.54
CA GLU A 322 -28.55 0.44 33.82
C GLU A 322 -29.00 -0.33 32.56
N LEU A 323 -28.54 -1.59 32.44
CA LEU A 323 -28.78 -2.46 31.29
C LEU A 323 -29.99 -3.37 31.54
N PHE A 324 -30.82 -3.59 30.51
CA PHE A 324 -32.10 -4.32 30.59
C PHE A 324 -32.10 -5.76 30.01
N ASP A 325 -30.96 -6.39 29.72
CA ASP A 325 -30.97 -7.74 29.13
C ASP A 325 -29.80 -8.64 29.59
N SER A 326 -30.14 -9.79 30.16
CA SER A 326 -29.24 -10.79 30.73
C SER A 326 -28.98 -12.00 29.82
N LYS A 327 -29.32 -11.94 28.51
CA LYS A 327 -29.23 -13.10 27.60
C LYS A 327 -28.17 -13.05 26.48
N LEU A 328 -27.14 -12.20 26.56
CA LEU A 328 -26.18 -12.00 25.46
C LEU A 328 -24.77 -12.57 25.72
N GLU A 329 -24.70 -13.88 25.96
CA GLU A 329 -23.50 -14.58 26.46
C GLU A 329 -22.35 -14.82 25.46
N LYS A 330 -22.43 -14.44 24.18
CA LYS A 330 -21.44 -14.93 23.19
C LYS A 330 -20.42 -13.93 22.63
N ASN A 331 -20.47 -12.61 22.88
CA ASN A 331 -19.34 -11.68 22.61
C ASN A 331 -19.54 -10.35 23.38
N PRO A 332 -18.89 -10.16 24.56
CA PRO A 332 -19.14 -9.00 25.42
C PRO A 332 -18.65 -7.68 24.80
N GLU A 333 -17.55 -7.69 24.04
CA GLU A 333 -16.95 -6.45 23.51
C GLU A 333 -17.79 -5.87 22.37
N GLN A 334 -18.20 -6.70 21.40
CA GLN A 334 -19.04 -6.23 20.29
C GLN A 334 -20.40 -5.74 20.81
N TYR A 335 -20.97 -6.44 21.79
CA TYR A 335 -22.23 -6.05 22.40
C TYR A 335 -22.13 -4.71 23.13
N GLN A 336 -21.10 -4.55 23.96
CA GLN A 336 -20.85 -3.30 24.68
C GLN A 336 -20.67 -2.11 23.73
N ALA A 337 -19.94 -2.31 22.63
CA ALA A 337 -19.81 -1.28 21.59
C ALA A 337 -21.18 -0.87 21.02
N VAL A 338 -22.03 -1.84 20.67
CA VAL A 338 -23.38 -1.57 20.16
C VAL A 338 -24.23 -0.83 21.19
N GLN A 339 -24.19 -1.22 22.47
CA GLN A 339 -24.94 -0.55 23.53
C GLN A 339 -24.56 0.93 23.66
N HIS A 340 -23.28 1.25 23.76
CA HIS A 340 -22.81 2.63 23.88
C HIS A 340 -23.11 3.45 22.62
N ILE A 341 -22.97 2.85 21.43
CA ILE A 341 -23.32 3.51 20.17
C ILE A 341 -24.83 3.82 20.14
N VAL A 342 -25.69 2.84 20.42
CA VAL A 342 -27.16 3.03 20.40
C VAL A 342 -27.58 4.04 21.47
N ALA A 343 -26.99 4.00 22.66
CA ALA A 343 -27.27 4.94 23.74
C ALA A 343 -26.78 6.37 23.44
N GLY A 344 -25.75 6.53 22.59
CA GLY A 344 -25.16 7.84 22.35
C GLY A 344 -24.25 8.33 23.47
N SER A 345 -23.63 7.42 24.23
CA SER A 345 -22.98 7.75 25.51
C SER A 345 -21.76 8.66 25.39
N SER A 346 -21.13 8.73 24.22
CA SER A 346 -19.93 9.57 24.00
C SER A 346 -20.25 11.00 23.57
N ARG A 347 -21.50 11.31 23.18
CA ARG A 347 -21.84 12.60 22.56
C ARG A 347 -21.43 13.78 23.47
N PRO A 348 -20.88 14.86 22.91
CA PRO A 348 -20.60 15.13 21.48
C PRO A 348 -19.28 14.50 20.96
N ALA A 349 -18.49 13.87 21.83
CA ALA A 349 -17.25 13.22 21.44
C ALA A 349 -17.51 11.98 20.55
N PRO A 350 -16.67 11.72 19.54
CA PRO A 350 -16.80 10.52 18.72
C PRO A 350 -16.62 9.23 19.52
N TYR A 351 -17.40 8.22 19.20
CA TYR A 351 -17.21 6.87 19.72
C TYR A 351 -16.21 6.11 18.85
N VAL A 352 -15.21 5.46 19.45
CA VAL A 352 -14.18 4.71 18.72
C VAL A 352 -14.38 3.21 18.90
N VAL A 353 -14.54 2.50 17.78
CA VAL A 353 -14.45 1.04 17.73
C VAL A 353 -13.04 0.69 17.26
N PHE A 354 -12.14 0.44 18.22
CA PHE A 354 -10.80 -0.05 17.92
C PHE A 354 -10.87 -1.53 17.59
N GLY A 355 -10.80 -1.88 16.31
CA GLY A 355 -10.82 -3.28 15.89
C GLY A 355 -9.56 -3.71 15.14
N PRO A 356 -8.68 -4.45 15.83
CA PRO A 356 -7.59 -5.21 15.23
C PRO A 356 -8.04 -6.08 14.04
N PRO A 357 -7.13 -6.57 13.17
CA PRO A 357 -7.51 -7.29 11.97
C PRO A 357 -8.31 -8.55 12.30
N GLY A 358 -9.35 -8.83 11.50
CA GLY A 358 -10.20 -10.02 11.69
C GLY A 358 -11.17 -9.95 12.88
N THR A 359 -11.31 -8.83 13.58
CA THR A 359 -12.15 -8.74 14.80
C THR A 359 -13.62 -8.41 14.58
N GLY A 360 -14.03 -8.24 13.31
CA GLY A 360 -15.44 -7.99 12.97
C GLY A 360 -15.90 -6.54 13.11
N LYS A 361 -15.01 -5.53 13.02
CA LYS A 361 -15.35 -4.09 13.01
C LYS A 361 -16.63 -3.76 12.23
N THR A 362 -16.63 -4.11 10.95
CA THR A 362 -17.74 -3.84 10.03
C THR A 362 -19.02 -4.55 10.49
N VAL A 363 -18.93 -5.74 11.08
CA VAL A 363 -20.11 -6.44 11.63
C VAL A 363 -20.66 -5.69 12.84
N THR A 364 -19.80 -5.22 13.74
CA THR A 364 -20.20 -4.39 14.89
C THR A 364 -20.89 -3.10 14.45
N LEU A 365 -20.33 -2.40 13.46
CA LEU A 365 -20.94 -1.17 12.93
C LEU A 365 -22.30 -1.43 12.29
N VAL A 366 -22.39 -2.48 11.47
CA VAL A 366 -23.64 -2.84 10.80
C VAL A 366 -24.72 -3.22 11.81
N GLU A 367 -24.36 -3.93 12.88
CA GLU A 367 -25.30 -4.24 13.96
C GLU A 367 -25.78 -2.96 14.66
N ALA A 368 -24.87 -2.05 15.01
CA ALA A 368 -25.25 -0.76 15.59
C ALA A 368 -26.19 0.06 14.68
N ILE A 369 -25.91 0.09 13.37
CA ILE A 369 -26.77 0.75 12.37
C ILE A 369 -28.17 0.14 12.35
N LYS A 370 -28.28 -1.20 12.34
CA LYS A 370 -29.56 -1.92 12.37
C LYS A 370 -30.35 -1.63 13.65
N GLN A 371 -29.68 -1.61 14.80
CA GLN A 371 -30.32 -1.31 16.08
C GLN A 371 -30.82 0.15 16.12
N ILE A 372 -30.03 1.11 15.63
CA ILE A 372 -30.46 2.51 15.56
C ILE A 372 -31.67 2.66 14.63
N GLU A 373 -31.64 2.07 13.43
CA GLU A 373 -32.74 2.16 12.47
C GLU A 373 -34.06 1.61 13.05
N LYS A 374 -34.00 0.51 13.80
CA LYS A 374 -35.17 -0.11 14.42
C LYS A 374 -35.69 0.64 15.66
N THR A 375 -34.78 1.16 16.47
CA THR A 375 -35.13 1.74 17.79
C THR A 375 -35.38 3.24 17.75
N LYS A 376 -34.87 3.95 16.74
CA LYS A 376 -34.97 5.42 16.62
C LYS A 376 -35.66 5.81 15.31
N PRO A 377 -37.00 5.96 15.29
CA PRO A 377 -37.76 6.24 14.06
C PRO A 377 -37.35 7.52 13.31
N LEU A 378 -36.85 8.52 14.05
CA LEU A 378 -36.40 9.81 13.50
C LEU A 378 -34.93 9.80 13.07
N CYS A 379 -34.23 8.67 13.14
CA CYS A 379 -32.83 8.64 12.71
C CYS A 379 -32.71 8.76 11.19
N HIS A 380 -31.66 9.46 10.77
CA HIS A 380 -31.03 9.29 9.46
C HIS A 380 -29.54 9.01 9.69
N ILE A 381 -29.03 8.02 8.96
CA ILE A 381 -27.71 7.44 9.16
C ILE A 381 -26.89 7.66 7.89
N LEU A 382 -25.70 8.22 8.06
CA LEU A 382 -24.69 8.30 7.02
C LEU A 382 -23.57 7.31 7.34
N ALA A 383 -23.34 6.31 6.48
CA ALA A 383 -22.27 5.34 6.64
C ALA A 383 -21.20 5.54 5.56
N CYS A 384 -19.99 5.88 6.01
CA CYS A 384 -18.87 6.23 5.17
C CYS A 384 -17.67 5.30 5.35
N ALA A 385 -16.85 5.19 4.31
CA ALA A 385 -15.51 4.63 4.38
C ALA A 385 -14.61 5.28 3.30
N PRO A 386 -13.27 5.21 3.41
CA PRO A 386 -12.36 5.80 2.42
C PRO A 386 -12.38 5.09 1.06
N SER A 387 -12.77 3.81 1.00
CA SER A 387 -12.74 3.01 -0.23
C SER A 387 -14.11 2.48 -0.65
N ASN A 388 -14.31 2.32 -1.96
CA ASN A 388 -15.55 1.75 -2.50
C ASN A 388 -15.78 0.32 -1.99
N SER A 389 -14.73 -0.50 -1.90
CA SER A 389 -14.86 -1.88 -1.41
C SER A 389 -15.35 -1.96 0.05
N ALA A 390 -14.90 -1.04 0.91
CA ALA A 390 -15.37 -0.98 2.30
C ALA A 390 -16.85 -0.52 2.37
N THR A 391 -17.23 0.50 1.61
CA THR A 391 -18.64 0.95 1.53
C THR A 391 -19.56 -0.09 0.91
N ASP A 392 -19.09 -0.88 -0.06
CA ASP A 392 -19.86 -1.93 -0.70
C ASP A 392 -20.09 -3.08 0.27
N LEU A 393 -19.08 -3.44 1.07
CA LEU A 393 -19.19 -4.43 2.14
C LEU A 393 -20.17 -3.99 3.24
N LEU A 394 -20.07 -2.73 3.69
CA LEU A 394 -21.01 -2.14 4.64
C LEU A 394 -22.44 -2.23 4.11
N CYS A 395 -22.68 -1.71 2.90
CA CYS A 395 -24.01 -1.69 2.29
C CYS A 395 -24.59 -3.10 2.13
N THR A 396 -23.80 -4.04 1.60
CA THR A 396 -24.21 -5.44 1.44
C THR A 396 -24.66 -6.06 2.76
N LYS A 397 -23.92 -5.83 3.85
CA LYS A 397 -24.26 -6.38 5.18
C LYS A 397 -25.45 -5.68 5.85
N ILE A 398 -25.71 -4.41 5.53
CA ILE A 398 -26.90 -3.68 5.98
C ILE A 398 -28.14 -4.28 5.31
N LEU A 399 -28.09 -4.48 3.99
CA LEU A 399 -29.17 -5.06 3.18
C LEU A 399 -29.52 -6.51 3.54
N ASP A 400 -28.72 -7.20 4.34
CA ASP A 400 -29.08 -8.53 4.86
C ASP A 400 -30.31 -8.47 5.79
N HIS A 401 -30.61 -7.33 6.41
CA HIS A 401 -31.73 -7.20 7.37
C HIS A 401 -32.48 -5.87 7.34
N VAL A 402 -32.09 -4.92 6.49
CA VAL A 402 -32.79 -3.65 6.30
C VAL A 402 -33.42 -3.65 4.91
N ASP A 403 -34.64 -3.14 4.81
CA ASP A 403 -35.35 -2.98 3.54
C ASP A 403 -34.53 -2.13 2.57
N GLU A 404 -34.33 -2.65 1.36
CA GLU A 404 -33.60 -2.00 0.29
C GLU A 404 -34.10 -0.57 -0.02
N ARG A 405 -35.40 -0.33 0.11
CA ARG A 405 -36.02 0.99 -0.14
C ARG A 405 -35.57 2.07 0.84
N LYS A 406 -35.03 1.68 2.01
CA LYS A 406 -34.54 2.59 3.05
C LYS A 406 -33.06 2.93 2.87
N VAL A 407 -32.35 2.20 2.02
CA VAL A 407 -30.89 2.22 1.90
C VAL A 407 -30.49 2.72 0.52
N HIS A 408 -29.62 3.73 0.45
CA HIS A 408 -29.08 4.23 -0.80
C HIS A 408 -27.55 4.14 -0.85
N ARG A 409 -27.02 3.42 -1.83
CA ARG A 409 -25.57 3.33 -2.11
C ARG A 409 -25.16 4.36 -3.15
N MET A 410 -24.52 5.44 -2.71
CA MET A 410 -24.11 6.54 -3.60
C MET A 410 -22.65 6.39 -4.06
N TYR A 411 -22.44 6.08 -5.35
CA TYR A 411 -21.13 6.02 -6.00
C TYR A 411 -20.72 7.35 -6.63
N ALA A 412 -19.41 7.56 -6.77
CA ALA A 412 -18.85 8.65 -7.58
C ALA A 412 -18.94 8.34 -9.08
N THR A 413 -19.04 9.37 -9.91
CA THR A 413 -19.06 9.26 -11.39
C THR A 413 -17.80 8.60 -11.98
N SER A 414 -16.67 8.68 -11.26
CA SER A 414 -15.38 8.10 -11.66
C SER A 414 -15.29 6.58 -11.41
N ARG A 415 -16.23 5.98 -10.69
CA ARG A 415 -16.25 4.53 -10.46
C ARG A 415 -16.60 3.81 -11.76
N ASP A 416 -15.86 2.78 -12.13
CA ASP A 416 -16.23 1.93 -13.26
C ASP A 416 -17.55 1.18 -12.96
N PRO A 417 -18.60 1.36 -13.78
CA PRO A 417 -19.88 0.66 -13.64
C PRO A 417 -19.75 -0.87 -13.59
N HIS A 418 -18.78 -1.44 -14.32
CA HIS A 418 -18.57 -2.89 -14.36
C HIS A 418 -18.00 -3.44 -13.04
N CYS A 419 -17.45 -2.58 -12.20
CA CYS A 419 -16.93 -2.95 -10.89
C CYS A 419 -17.99 -2.85 -9.77
N VAL A 420 -19.23 -2.50 -10.09
CA VAL A 420 -20.34 -2.42 -9.12
C VAL A 420 -20.94 -3.81 -8.89
N PRO A 421 -21.02 -4.30 -7.65
CA PRO A 421 -21.63 -5.60 -7.37
C PRO A 421 -23.12 -5.65 -7.78
N GLU A 422 -23.54 -6.74 -8.43
CA GLU A 422 -24.93 -6.91 -8.90
C GLU A 422 -25.98 -6.66 -7.81
N ARG A 423 -25.73 -7.16 -6.59
CA ARG A 423 -26.63 -7.00 -5.43
C ARG A 423 -26.85 -5.53 -5.03
N LEU A 424 -25.91 -4.64 -5.35
CA LEU A 424 -25.97 -3.24 -4.96
C LEU A 424 -26.53 -2.34 -6.07
N LYS A 425 -26.72 -2.85 -7.30
CA LYS A 425 -27.17 -2.02 -8.42
C LYS A 425 -28.54 -1.41 -8.16
N ALA A 426 -29.49 -2.21 -7.68
CA ALA A 426 -30.88 -1.80 -7.45
C ALA A 426 -31.05 -0.72 -6.35
N CYS A 427 -30.18 -0.71 -5.34
CA CYS A 427 -30.17 0.30 -4.29
C CYS A 427 -29.16 1.42 -4.51
N SER A 428 -28.60 1.55 -5.72
CA SER A 428 -27.54 2.51 -6.02
C SER A 428 -27.99 3.61 -6.97
N ASN A 429 -27.14 4.63 -7.10
CA ASN A 429 -27.31 5.68 -8.10
C ASN A 429 -26.86 5.28 -9.53
N LEU A 430 -26.63 3.99 -9.80
CA LEU A 430 -26.28 3.50 -11.14
C LEU A 430 -27.54 3.21 -11.97
N VAL A 431 -27.70 3.91 -13.08
CA VAL A 431 -28.79 3.73 -14.05
C VAL A 431 -28.18 3.43 -15.42
N GLY A 432 -28.34 2.18 -15.88
CA GLY A 432 -27.59 1.67 -17.04
C GLY A 432 -26.08 1.69 -16.73
N ASP A 433 -25.31 2.38 -17.58
CA ASP A 433 -23.86 2.55 -17.41
C ASP A 433 -23.47 3.95 -16.88
N SER A 434 -24.43 4.70 -16.35
CA SER A 434 -24.24 6.08 -15.87
C SER A 434 -24.71 6.28 -14.44
N TYR A 435 -24.05 7.16 -13.70
CA TYR A 435 -24.46 7.51 -12.34
C TYR A 435 -25.36 8.74 -12.34
N VAL A 436 -26.56 8.62 -11.79
CA VAL A 436 -27.57 9.68 -11.75
C VAL A 436 -27.80 10.08 -10.30
N PHE A 437 -27.60 11.36 -9.98
CA PHE A 437 -27.84 11.88 -8.63
C PHE A 437 -29.25 12.47 -8.56
N GLY A 438 -30.09 11.93 -7.68
CA GLY A 438 -31.42 12.47 -7.41
C GLY A 438 -31.36 13.85 -6.76
N PRO A 439 -32.48 14.61 -6.79
CA PRO A 439 -32.59 15.87 -6.07
C PRO A 439 -32.44 15.67 -4.55
N LYS A 440 -32.13 16.76 -3.86
CA LYS A 440 -31.92 16.77 -2.40
C LYS A 440 -33.08 16.12 -1.65
N GLU A 441 -34.31 16.40 -2.06
CA GLU A 441 -35.54 15.93 -1.41
C GLU A 441 -35.61 14.40 -1.43
N GLU A 442 -35.35 13.78 -2.58
CA GLU A 442 -35.31 12.32 -2.73
C GLU A 442 -34.18 11.70 -1.89
N LEU A 443 -32.99 12.32 -1.90
CA LEU A 443 -31.87 11.83 -1.09
C LEU A 443 -32.18 11.85 0.41
N MET A 444 -32.95 12.84 0.89
CA MET A 444 -33.33 12.97 2.28
C MET A 444 -34.44 12.01 2.73
N GLU A 445 -35.14 11.35 1.79
CA GLU A 445 -36.14 10.31 2.11
C GLU A 445 -35.48 9.00 2.59
N TYR A 446 -34.26 8.71 2.11
CA TYR A 446 -33.53 7.53 2.54
C TYR A 446 -33.14 7.61 4.02
N LYS A 447 -33.34 6.50 4.73
CA LYS A 447 -32.95 6.38 6.15
C LYS A 447 -31.46 6.15 6.31
N ILE A 448 -30.84 5.45 5.37
CA ILE A 448 -29.43 5.10 5.41
C ILE A 448 -28.80 5.43 4.06
N ILE A 449 -27.80 6.31 4.05
CA ILE A 449 -26.96 6.54 2.86
C ILE A 449 -25.58 5.94 3.10
N VAL A 450 -25.12 5.09 2.19
CA VAL A 450 -23.79 4.47 2.20
C VAL A 450 -22.95 5.03 1.06
N THR A 451 -21.83 5.68 1.38
CA THR A 451 -21.06 6.45 0.39
C THR A 451 -19.59 6.57 0.80
N THR A 452 -18.68 6.89 -0.12
CA THR A 452 -17.29 7.18 0.28
C THR A 452 -17.17 8.55 0.95
N LEU A 453 -16.10 8.76 1.72
CA LEU A 453 -15.82 10.06 2.37
C LEU A 453 -15.85 11.22 1.37
N PHE A 454 -15.19 11.06 0.21
CA PHE A 454 -15.18 12.09 -0.83
C PHE A 454 -16.54 12.28 -1.51
N THR A 455 -17.25 11.20 -1.83
CA THR A 455 -18.55 11.31 -2.52
C THR A 455 -19.59 11.98 -1.62
N THR A 456 -19.45 11.90 -0.29
CA THR A 456 -20.25 12.67 0.67
C THR A 456 -20.18 14.18 0.43
N GLY A 457 -19.07 14.68 -0.13
CA GLY A 457 -18.94 16.07 -0.53
C GLY A 457 -20.08 16.55 -1.44
N ARG A 458 -20.72 15.65 -2.21
CA ARG A 458 -21.91 15.96 -3.02
C ARG A 458 -23.13 16.29 -2.16
N LEU A 459 -23.33 15.60 -1.02
CA LEU A 459 -24.43 15.87 -0.09
C LEU A 459 -24.30 17.26 0.56
N VAL A 460 -23.06 17.61 0.93
CA VAL A 460 -22.73 18.95 1.43
C VAL A 460 -22.98 20.02 0.36
N THR A 461 -22.48 19.81 -0.87
CA THR A 461 -22.72 20.75 -1.99
C THR A 461 -24.19 20.86 -2.36
N GLY A 462 -24.93 19.76 -2.30
CA GLY A 462 -26.37 19.69 -2.57
C GLY A 462 -27.22 20.36 -1.50
N GLY A 463 -26.62 20.91 -0.44
CA GLY A 463 -27.33 21.68 0.58
C GLY A 463 -28.20 20.83 1.49
N ILE A 464 -27.85 19.56 1.72
CA ILE A 464 -28.47 18.77 2.80
C ILE A 464 -28.17 19.49 4.13
N PRO A 465 -29.18 19.80 4.95
CA PRO A 465 -28.98 20.61 6.14
C PRO A 465 -28.20 19.86 7.22
N ALA A 466 -27.34 20.58 7.94
CA ALA A 466 -26.66 20.06 9.11
C ALA A 466 -27.68 19.54 10.15
N GLY A 467 -27.43 18.36 10.69
CA GLY A 467 -28.34 17.69 11.63
C GLY A 467 -29.40 16.80 10.98
N HIS A 468 -29.54 16.80 9.66
CA HIS A 468 -30.35 15.78 8.98
C HIS A 468 -29.82 14.38 9.34
N PHE A 469 -28.51 14.16 9.16
CA PHE A 469 -27.86 12.92 9.60
C PHE A 469 -27.60 12.97 11.11
N THR A 470 -28.48 12.31 11.85
CA THR A 470 -28.37 12.12 13.30
C THR A 470 -27.16 11.28 13.72
N HIS A 471 -26.70 10.37 12.85
CA HIS A 471 -25.57 9.48 13.11
C HIS A 471 -24.66 9.43 11.88
N ILE A 472 -23.36 9.61 12.06
CA ILE A 472 -22.34 9.47 11.03
C ILE A 472 -21.35 8.39 11.45
N PHE A 473 -21.28 7.33 10.65
CA PHE A 473 -20.36 6.21 10.83
C PHE A 473 -19.21 6.34 9.83
N VAL A 474 -17.98 6.15 10.28
CA VAL A 474 -16.80 6.06 9.42
C VAL A 474 -16.07 4.75 9.70
N ASP A 475 -16.19 3.78 8.78
CA ASP A 475 -15.41 2.54 8.80
C ASP A 475 -14.03 2.76 8.15
N GLU A 476 -13.04 1.99 8.58
CA GLU A 476 -11.63 2.14 8.20
C GLU A 476 -11.09 3.58 8.39
N ALA A 477 -11.55 4.29 9.42
CA ALA A 477 -11.19 5.67 9.73
C ALA A 477 -9.68 5.87 9.96
N GLY A 478 -8.97 4.81 10.36
CA GLY A 478 -7.51 4.82 10.50
C GLY A 478 -6.75 4.99 9.17
N HIS A 479 -7.39 4.65 8.04
CA HIS A 479 -6.79 4.72 6.70
C HIS A 479 -7.04 6.08 6.01
N ALA A 480 -7.97 6.89 6.53
CA ALA A 480 -8.34 8.17 5.95
C ALA A 480 -7.57 9.32 6.61
N THR A 481 -7.17 10.33 5.84
CA THR A 481 -6.63 11.56 6.44
C THR A 481 -7.69 12.20 7.34
N GLU A 482 -7.24 12.98 8.32
CA GLU A 482 -8.19 13.73 9.16
C GLU A 482 -9.09 14.66 8.33
N THR A 483 -8.54 15.29 7.30
CA THR A 483 -9.28 16.15 6.37
C THR A 483 -10.27 15.39 5.49
N GLU A 484 -10.02 14.12 5.16
CA GLU A 484 -10.99 13.24 4.50
C GLU A 484 -12.16 12.88 5.42
N CYS A 485 -11.86 12.46 6.65
CA CYS A 485 -12.87 12.18 7.68
C CYS A 485 -13.72 13.42 8.00
N LEU A 486 -13.18 14.62 7.81
CA LEU A 486 -13.87 15.87 8.05
C LEU A 486 -14.97 16.18 7.01
N ILE A 487 -14.88 15.66 5.78
CA ILE A 487 -15.85 15.94 4.70
C ILE A 487 -17.29 15.60 5.11
N PRO A 488 -17.61 14.40 5.64
CA PRO A 488 -18.95 14.09 6.11
C PRO A 488 -19.32 14.82 7.41
N LEU A 489 -18.35 15.20 8.24
CA LEU A 489 -18.64 15.83 9.53
C LEU A 489 -18.95 17.31 9.35
N ALA A 490 -18.17 18.00 8.53
CA ALA A 490 -18.29 19.42 8.26
C ALA A 490 -19.44 19.70 7.28
N GLY A 491 -20.55 20.22 7.82
CA GLY A 491 -21.72 20.63 7.05
C GLY A 491 -22.90 19.66 7.08
N LEU A 492 -22.73 18.42 7.56
CA LEU A 492 -23.83 17.46 7.73
C LEU A 492 -24.10 17.10 9.20
N LEU A 493 -23.08 17.12 10.05
CA LEU A 493 -23.24 16.85 11.48
C LEU A 493 -23.75 18.10 12.22
N ASN A 494 -24.70 17.90 13.13
CA ASN A 494 -24.97 18.87 14.18
C ASN A 494 -24.08 18.54 15.40
N ALA A 495 -23.19 19.45 15.79
CA ALA A 495 -22.16 19.18 16.80
C ALA A 495 -22.71 18.85 18.21
N ASP A 496 -23.90 19.36 18.56
CA ASP A 496 -24.48 19.17 19.90
C ASP A 496 -25.36 17.92 20.01
N SER A 497 -26.05 17.54 18.93
CA SER A 497 -27.03 16.44 18.94
C SER A 497 -26.60 15.21 18.14
N GLY A 498 -25.72 15.39 17.16
CA GLY A 498 -25.25 14.34 16.27
C GLY A 498 -24.28 13.37 16.95
N GLN A 499 -24.24 12.14 16.45
CA GLN A 499 -23.29 11.14 16.91
C GLN A 499 -22.32 10.76 15.81
N VAL A 500 -21.03 10.71 16.16
CA VAL A 500 -19.97 10.21 15.29
C VAL A 500 -19.46 8.89 15.83
N VAL A 501 -19.31 7.89 14.95
CA VAL A 501 -18.70 6.61 15.27
C VAL A 501 -17.54 6.37 14.30
N LEU A 502 -16.33 6.23 14.84
CA LEU A 502 -15.11 5.95 14.07
C LEU A 502 -14.70 4.50 14.34
N ALA A 503 -14.72 3.64 13.32
CA ALA A 503 -14.14 2.31 13.41
C ALA A 503 -12.84 2.24 12.62
N GLY A 504 -11.84 1.59 13.19
CA GLY A 504 -10.56 1.43 12.53
C GLY A 504 -9.53 0.78 13.43
N ASP A 505 -8.29 0.77 12.94
CA ASP A 505 -7.14 0.24 13.67
C ASP A 505 -5.96 1.21 13.53
N PRO A 506 -5.57 1.94 14.60
CA PRO A 506 -4.45 2.88 14.56
C PRO A 506 -3.09 2.18 14.40
N LYS A 507 -3.02 0.85 14.59
CA LYS A 507 -1.80 0.03 14.42
C LYS A 507 -1.67 -0.55 13.00
N GLN A 508 -2.65 -0.33 12.12
CA GLN A 508 -2.56 -0.66 10.69
C GLN A 508 -2.18 0.56 9.86
N LEU A 509 -2.09 0.37 8.54
CA LEU A 509 -1.74 1.41 7.58
C LEU A 509 -2.60 2.67 7.74
N GLY A 510 -1.90 3.80 7.89
CA GLY A 510 -2.47 5.13 7.91
C GLY A 510 -2.71 5.68 6.50
N PRO A 511 -3.05 6.97 6.41
CA PRO A 511 -3.32 7.64 5.15
C PRO A 511 -2.13 7.67 4.21
N ILE A 512 -2.43 7.60 2.92
CA ILE A 512 -1.45 7.66 1.84
C ILE A 512 -1.26 9.13 1.44
N LEU A 513 -0.07 9.67 1.70
CA LEU A 513 0.32 11.01 1.30
C LEU A 513 1.57 10.97 0.43
N ARG A 514 1.73 12.00 -0.41
CA ARG A 514 2.87 12.14 -1.31
C ARG A 514 3.91 13.08 -0.74
N SER A 515 3.47 14.19 -0.15
CA SER A 515 4.34 15.27 0.30
C SER A 515 5.11 14.85 1.56
N PRO A 516 6.45 14.76 1.48
CA PRO A 516 7.28 14.49 2.66
C PRO A 516 7.09 15.56 3.73
N PHE A 517 6.82 16.80 3.34
CA PHE A 517 6.52 17.90 4.26
C PHE A 517 5.16 17.70 4.94
N ALA A 518 4.12 17.32 4.21
CA ALA A 518 2.82 17.05 4.82
C ALA A 518 2.89 15.90 5.85
N LEU A 519 3.63 14.83 5.51
CA LEU A 519 3.92 13.73 6.43
C LEU A 519 4.67 14.21 7.68
N ARG A 520 5.77 14.96 7.49
CA ARG A 520 6.60 15.48 8.58
C ARG A 520 5.79 16.31 9.59
N TYR A 521 4.82 17.09 9.12
CA TYR A 521 4.01 17.98 9.97
C TYR A 521 2.66 17.39 10.41
N GLY A 522 2.50 16.06 10.29
CA GLY A 522 1.43 15.31 10.97
C GLY A 522 0.20 14.99 10.13
N MET A 523 0.17 15.30 8.83
CA MET A 523 -0.98 14.97 7.98
C MET A 523 -1.16 13.45 7.79
N GLY A 524 -0.10 12.66 8.03
CA GLY A 524 -0.13 11.20 8.01
C GLY A 524 -0.76 10.54 9.24
N VAL A 525 -1.24 11.33 10.21
CA VAL A 525 -1.99 10.85 11.38
C VAL A 525 -3.49 10.97 11.07
N SER A 526 -4.22 9.87 11.15
CA SER A 526 -5.68 9.88 10.95
C SER A 526 -6.41 10.54 12.13
N LEU A 527 -7.66 10.96 11.91
CA LEU A 527 -8.50 11.50 12.99
C LEU A 527 -8.63 10.50 14.16
N LEU A 528 -8.84 9.23 13.85
CA LEU A 528 -8.95 8.15 14.84
C LEU A 528 -7.66 8.01 15.66
N GLU A 529 -6.51 7.99 14.98
CA GLU A 529 -5.21 7.86 15.63
C GLU A 529 -4.89 9.09 16.48
N ARG A 530 -5.19 10.30 16.01
CA ARG A 530 -5.03 11.53 16.80
C ARG A 530 -5.91 11.51 18.05
N MET A 531 -7.16 11.05 17.94
CA MET A 531 -8.06 10.90 19.09
C MET A 531 -7.45 9.99 20.16
N MET A 532 -7.03 8.79 19.74
CA MET A 532 -6.44 7.79 20.64
C MET A 532 -5.11 8.22 21.25
N ASN A 533 -4.29 8.99 20.53
CA ASN A 533 -2.97 9.40 21.00
C ASN A 533 -2.99 10.67 21.85
N ASN A 534 -3.88 11.63 21.58
CA ASN A 534 -3.75 12.98 22.13
C ASN A 534 -4.79 13.32 23.21
N PHE A 535 -5.85 12.52 23.36
CA PHE A 535 -6.94 12.81 24.30
C PHE A 535 -7.07 11.70 25.33
N SER A 536 -7.03 12.06 26.61
CA SER A 536 -7.09 11.12 27.73
C SER A 536 -8.34 10.24 27.73
N LEU A 537 -9.45 10.73 27.16
CA LEU A 537 -10.71 9.98 26.99
C LEU A 537 -10.55 8.68 26.18
N TYR A 538 -9.57 8.65 25.28
CA TYR A 538 -9.35 7.53 24.37
C TYR A 538 -8.10 6.72 24.71
N GLN A 539 -7.38 7.09 25.78
CA GLN A 539 -6.20 6.39 26.26
C GLN A 539 -6.57 5.36 27.32
N LYS A 540 -5.72 4.34 27.49
CA LYS A 540 -5.86 3.37 28.58
C LYS A 540 -5.58 4.06 29.92
N ASN A 541 -6.46 3.87 30.89
CA ASN A 541 -6.19 4.18 32.30
C ASN A 541 -6.05 2.85 33.06
N ASN A 542 -4.94 2.65 33.76
CA ASN A 542 -4.59 1.37 34.40
C ASN A 542 -4.70 0.15 33.45
N GLY A 543 -4.32 0.32 32.18
CA GLY A 543 -4.32 -0.74 31.18
C GLY A 543 -5.67 -0.99 30.48
N VAL A 544 -6.75 -0.29 30.86
CA VAL A 544 -8.10 -0.51 30.32
C VAL A 544 -8.64 0.76 29.67
N PHE A 545 -9.37 0.63 28.57
CA PHE A 545 -10.06 1.74 27.92
C PHE A 545 -11.37 2.09 28.63
N ASP A 546 -11.73 3.37 28.63
CA ASP A 546 -13.08 3.78 28.99
C ASP A 546 -14.06 3.41 27.87
N ASN A 547 -14.84 2.36 28.10
CA ASN A 547 -15.79 1.83 27.13
C ASN A 547 -16.89 2.82 26.72
N ARG A 548 -17.06 3.95 27.45
CA ARG A 548 -17.96 5.03 27.01
C ARG A 548 -17.47 5.71 25.74
N PHE A 549 -16.16 5.66 25.46
CA PHE A 549 -15.51 6.33 24.34
C PHE A 549 -14.79 5.36 23.39
N VAL A 550 -14.18 4.28 23.91
CA VAL A 550 -13.40 3.31 23.13
C VAL A 550 -13.78 1.89 23.50
N THR A 551 -14.18 1.09 22.52
CA THR A 551 -14.21 -0.37 22.67
C THR A 551 -13.17 -1.04 21.78
N LYS A 552 -12.23 -1.76 22.41
CA LYS A 552 -11.28 -2.63 21.70
C LYS A 552 -11.92 -4.00 21.46
N LEU A 553 -12.01 -4.42 20.20
CA LEU A 553 -12.49 -5.77 19.85
C LEU A 553 -11.33 -6.77 19.97
N LEU A 554 -11.53 -7.87 20.69
CA LEU A 554 -10.44 -8.81 21.02
C LEU A 554 -10.46 -10.11 20.21
N ARG A 555 -11.65 -10.57 19.79
CA ARG A 555 -11.82 -11.87 19.15
C ARG A 555 -11.51 -11.83 17.66
N ASN A 556 -10.44 -12.49 17.24
CA ASN A 556 -10.03 -12.62 15.84
C ASN A 556 -10.71 -13.83 15.18
N TYR A 557 -11.50 -13.59 14.14
CA TYR A 557 -12.23 -14.61 13.38
C TYR A 557 -11.57 -14.99 12.05
N ARG A 558 -10.31 -14.60 11.84
CA ARG A 558 -9.62 -14.73 10.54
C ARG A 558 -8.54 -15.79 10.54
N SER A 559 -7.57 -15.65 11.45
CA SER A 559 -6.23 -16.21 11.27
C SER A 559 -5.96 -17.40 12.19
N HIS A 560 -5.16 -18.34 11.71
CA HIS A 560 -4.58 -19.40 12.53
C HIS A 560 -3.75 -18.82 13.71
N PRO A 561 -3.74 -19.46 14.90
CA PRO A 561 -2.98 -18.97 16.07
C PRO A 561 -1.51 -18.63 15.78
N ALA A 562 -0.80 -19.50 15.04
CA ALA A 562 0.59 -19.28 14.66
C ALA A 562 0.82 -17.99 13.83
N ILE A 563 -0.14 -17.62 12.98
CA ILE A 563 -0.09 -16.39 12.17
C ILE A 563 -0.33 -15.17 13.07
N LEU A 564 -1.26 -15.29 14.02
CA LEU A 564 -1.69 -14.18 14.87
C LEU A 564 -0.71 -13.88 16.01
N LYS A 565 0.06 -14.86 16.48
CA LYS A 565 0.94 -14.78 17.65
C LYS A 565 1.81 -13.52 17.67
N VAL A 566 2.64 -13.32 16.63
CA VAL A 566 3.58 -12.20 16.60
C VAL A 566 2.88 -10.84 16.48
N PRO A 567 1.95 -10.60 15.53
CA PRO A 567 1.22 -9.34 15.51
C PRO A 567 0.47 -9.04 16.82
N ASN A 568 -0.07 -10.06 17.48
CA ASN A 568 -0.77 -9.91 18.76
C ASN A 568 0.16 -9.40 19.88
N GLU A 569 1.32 -10.02 20.03
CA GLU A 569 2.32 -9.63 21.03
C GLU A 569 2.91 -8.23 20.75
N LEU A 570 3.18 -7.91 19.48
CA LEU A 570 3.85 -6.65 19.12
C LEU A 570 2.92 -5.43 19.10
N PHE A 571 1.67 -5.59 18.66
CA PHE A 571 0.79 -4.44 18.39
C PHE A 571 -0.45 -4.38 19.28
N TYR A 572 -0.82 -5.48 19.94
CA TYR A 572 -2.11 -5.62 20.59
C TYR A 572 -2.03 -6.13 22.03
N ASP A 573 -0.87 -6.01 22.68
CA ASP A 573 -0.62 -6.36 24.08
C ASP A 573 -0.85 -7.85 24.41
N GLY A 574 -0.87 -8.73 23.41
CA GLY A 574 -1.21 -10.14 23.58
C GLY A 574 -2.70 -10.41 23.86
N GLU A 575 -3.56 -9.39 23.78
CA GLU A 575 -4.97 -9.48 24.18
C GLU A 575 -5.88 -10.18 23.16
N LEU A 576 -5.43 -10.40 21.91
CA LEU A 576 -6.27 -11.00 20.87
C LEU A 576 -6.54 -12.49 21.11
N GLN A 577 -7.80 -12.88 20.93
CA GLN A 577 -8.29 -14.24 21.13
C GLN A 577 -8.61 -14.89 19.79
N VAL A 578 -8.16 -16.12 19.56
CA VAL A 578 -8.42 -16.82 18.30
C VAL A 578 -9.81 -17.46 18.32
N CYS A 579 -10.69 -16.97 17.46
CA CYS A 579 -12.06 -17.44 17.25
C CYS A 579 -12.34 -17.79 15.77
N ALA A 580 -11.30 -17.89 14.93
CA ALA A 580 -11.42 -18.26 13.53
C ALA A 580 -11.93 -19.70 13.36
N ASP A 581 -12.71 -19.95 12.30
CA ASP A 581 -13.24 -21.29 11.96
C ASP A 581 -12.11 -22.33 11.90
N GLU A 582 -12.26 -23.42 12.65
CA GLU A 582 -11.18 -24.39 12.85
C GLU A 582 -10.84 -25.16 11.56
N ILE A 583 -11.85 -25.46 10.75
CA ILE A 583 -11.67 -26.23 9.50
C ILE A 583 -10.87 -25.37 8.51
N LEU A 584 -11.28 -24.12 8.33
CA LEU A 584 -10.65 -23.20 7.40
C LEU A 584 -9.22 -22.84 7.87
N ARG A 585 -9.04 -22.43 9.13
CA ARG A 585 -7.73 -21.99 9.63
C ARG A 585 -6.70 -23.12 9.68
N ASN A 586 -7.13 -24.36 9.95
CA ASN A 586 -6.23 -25.52 10.03
C ASN A 586 -6.03 -26.24 8.68
N SER A 587 -6.62 -25.73 7.60
CA SER A 587 -6.63 -26.40 6.28
C SER A 587 -5.25 -26.71 5.70
N TYR A 588 -4.20 -26.01 6.15
CA TYR A 588 -2.81 -26.22 5.71
C TYR A 588 -1.89 -26.84 6.78
N CYS A 589 -2.38 -27.16 7.97
CA CYS A 589 -1.57 -27.70 9.07
C CYS A 589 -0.87 -29.04 8.74
N ARG A 590 -1.39 -29.80 7.76
CA ARG A 590 -0.80 -31.07 7.28
C ARG A 590 -0.18 -30.95 5.89
N TRP A 591 0.07 -29.75 5.41
CA TRP A 591 0.68 -29.56 4.10
C TRP A 591 2.13 -30.07 4.10
N GLU A 592 2.48 -30.89 3.12
CA GLU A 592 3.73 -31.67 3.11
C GLU A 592 5.01 -30.82 2.98
N TYR A 593 4.87 -29.55 2.60
CA TYR A 593 5.97 -28.60 2.45
C TYR A 593 6.15 -27.67 3.66
N LEU A 594 5.42 -27.90 4.76
CA LEU A 594 5.67 -27.17 6.01
C LEU A 594 6.98 -27.65 6.65
N PRO A 595 7.85 -26.73 7.14
CA PRO A 595 9.02 -27.09 7.94
C PRO A 595 8.63 -27.88 9.19
N LYS A 596 7.51 -27.51 9.82
CA LYS A 596 6.95 -28.18 10.99
C LYS A 596 5.46 -28.44 10.81
N MET A 597 5.04 -29.68 11.09
CA MET A 597 3.64 -30.07 11.07
C MET A 597 2.81 -29.25 12.09
N ASN A 598 1.59 -28.87 11.71
CA ASN A 598 0.67 -28.00 12.46
C ASN A 598 1.14 -26.55 12.69
N PHE A 599 2.17 -26.11 11.99
CA PHE A 599 2.66 -24.73 12.05
C PHE A 599 2.64 -24.09 10.66
N PRO A 600 1.51 -23.48 10.24
CA PRO A 600 1.32 -23.00 8.87
C PRO A 600 1.91 -21.59 8.65
N VAL A 601 3.15 -21.39 9.10
CA VAL A 601 3.93 -20.18 8.84
C VAL A 601 5.31 -20.60 8.35
N ILE A 602 5.74 -20.03 7.23
CA ILE A 602 7.06 -20.28 6.64
C ILE A 602 7.78 -18.95 6.49
N PHE A 603 9.00 -18.86 7.00
CA PHE A 603 9.96 -17.84 6.60
C PHE A 603 11.04 -18.51 5.74
N HIS A 604 11.07 -18.18 4.46
CA HIS A 604 12.05 -18.69 3.49
C HIS A 604 13.16 -17.65 3.32
N SER A 605 14.35 -17.99 3.84
CA SER A 605 15.54 -17.16 3.73
C SER A 605 16.04 -17.11 2.29
N VAL A 606 16.16 -15.92 1.73
CA VAL A 606 16.68 -15.69 0.37
C VAL A 606 17.81 -14.67 0.42
N THR A 607 19.01 -15.08 -0.01
CA THR A 607 20.10 -14.15 -0.28
C THR A 607 20.02 -13.76 -1.76
N GLY A 608 19.18 -12.80 -2.10
CA GLY A 608 18.99 -12.30 -3.46
C GLY A 608 19.79 -11.04 -3.74
N VAL A 609 19.47 -10.37 -4.85
CA VAL A 609 19.95 -9.02 -5.18
C VAL A 609 18.74 -8.14 -5.46
N ASP A 610 18.64 -6.99 -4.81
CA ASP A 610 17.62 -5.99 -5.15
C ASP A 610 18.10 -5.07 -6.29
N GLU A 611 17.48 -5.22 -7.45
CA GLU A 611 17.84 -4.55 -8.70
C GLU A 611 16.82 -3.47 -9.09
N ARG A 612 17.23 -2.60 -10.03
CA ARG A 612 16.37 -1.61 -10.71
C ARG A 612 16.60 -1.70 -12.21
N GLU A 613 15.62 -1.27 -13.00
CA GLU A 613 15.74 -1.24 -14.46
C GLU A 613 15.21 0.06 -15.07
N ALA A 614 15.82 0.45 -16.18
CA ALA A 614 15.44 1.61 -16.98
C ALA A 614 15.29 2.90 -16.15
N SER A 615 14.20 3.66 -16.32
CA SER A 615 13.95 4.90 -15.56
C SER A 615 13.33 4.65 -14.17
N SER A 616 12.94 3.41 -13.87
CA SER A 616 12.09 3.08 -12.73
C SER A 616 12.88 3.13 -11.42
N PRO A 617 12.48 3.99 -10.46
CA PRO A 617 13.12 4.01 -9.14
C PRO A 617 12.72 2.81 -8.27
N SER A 618 11.76 1.99 -8.72
CA SER A 618 11.22 0.86 -7.96
C SER A 618 12.08 -0.39 -8.11
N PHE A 619 12.31 -1.07 -6.99
CA PHE A 619 13.16 -2.25 -6.90
C PHE A 619 12.42 -3.56 -7.16
N PHE A 620 13.18 -4.58 -7.54
CA PHE A 620 12.69 -5.96 -7.66
C PHE A 620 13.82 -6.93 -7.32
N ASN A 621 13.46 -8.15 -6.95
CA ASN A 621 14.37 -9.23 -6.61
C ASN A 621 13.88 -10.51 -7.26
N VAL A 622 14.58 -10.92 -8.32
CA VAL A 622 14.20 -12.06 -9.16
C VAL A 622 14.25 -13.38 -8.38
N THR A 623 15.23 -13.52 -7.48
CA THR A 623 15.39 -14.74 -6.66
C THR A 623 14.17 -14.96 -5.77
N GLU A 624 13.67 -13.89 -5.13
CA GLU A 624 12.43 -13.99 -4.36
C GLU A 624 11.24 -14.37 -5.24
N VAL A 625 11.13 -13.82 -6.46
CA VAL A 625 10.05 -14.19 -7.40
C VAL A 625 10.09 -15.68 -7.73
N GLU A 626 11.27 -16.24 -7.99
CA GLU A 626 11.43 -17.67 -8.31
C GLU A 626 10.96 -18.56 -7.14
N VAL A 627 11.32 -18.21 -5.91
CA VAL A 627 10.88 -18.93 -4.70
C VAL A 627 9.36 -18.81 -4.51
N LEU A 628 8.79 -17.63 -4.70
CA LEU A 628 7.34 -17.44 -4.62
C LEU A 628 6.61 -18.31 -5.66
N MET A 629 7.11 -18.37 -6.89
CA MET A 629 6.51 -19.19 -7.95
C MET A 629 6.62 -20.68 -7.66
N ASP A 630 7.70 -21.13 -7.03
CA ASP A 630 7.83 -22.52 -6.57
C ASP A 630 6.75 -22.87 -5.53
N TYR A 631 6.50 -22.01 -4.54
CA TYR A 631 5.42 -22.21 -3.58
C TYR A 631 4.02 -22.17 -4.23
N VAL A 632 3.78 -21.25 -5.16
CA VAL A 632 2.52 -21.20 -5.92
C VAL A 632 2.30 -22.51 -6.69
N LYS A 633 3.33 -23.05 -7.35
CA LYS A 633 3.26 -24.35 -8.03
C LYS A 633 2.92 -25.47 -7.05
N LYS A 634 3.61 -25.55 -5.90
CA LYS A 634 3.36 -26.55 -4.86
C LYS A 634 1.92 -26.48 -4.34
N LEU A 635 1.39 -25.29 -4.06
CA LEU A 635 0.01 -25.09 -3.62
C LEU A 635 -1.02 -25.58 -4.65
N LEU A 636 -0.82 -25.21 -5.92
CA LEU A 636 -1.73 -25.59 -7.00
C LEU A 636 -1.65 -27.08 -7.38
N GLN A 637 -0.50 -27.73 -7.18
CA GLN A 637 -0.31 -29.15 -7.49
C GLN A 637 -0.78 -30.10 -6.38
N THR A 638 -0.82 -29.62 -5.13
CA THR A 638 -1.24 -30.39 -3.94
C THR A 638 -2.72 -30.23 -3.60
N GLN A 639 -3.44 -29.33 -4.26
CA GLN A 639 -4.87 -29.10 -4.05
C GLN A 639 -5.69 -30.38 -4.15
N GLY A 640 -6.61 -30.61 -3.21
CA GLY A 640 -7.52 -31.77 -3.21
C GLY A 640 -6.86 -33.14 -2.99
N LYS A 641 -5.54 -33.20 -2.73
CA LYS A 641 -4.81 -34.45 -2.40
C LYS A 641 -4.65 -34.60 -0.89
N LYS A 642 -4.56 -35.85 -0.41
CA LYS A 642 -4.27 -36.17 1.01
C LYS A 642 -5.17 -35.46 2.03
N GLY A 643 -6.43 -35.17 1.68
CA GLY A 643 -7.39 -34.47 2.55
C GLY A 643 -7.20 -32.96 2.66
N LEU A 644 -6.33 -32.35 1.84
CA LEU A 644 -6.19 -30.89 1.75
C LEU A 644 -7.39 -30.27 1.02
N ALA A 645 -7.80 -29.09 1.49
CA ALA A 645 -8.88 -28.34 0.85
C ALA A 645 -8.53 -28.00 -0.61
N THR A 646 -9.54 -28.00 -1.48
CA THR A 646 -9.40 -27.43 -2.83
C THR A 646 -9.14 -25.94 -2.73
N ILE A 647 -8.13 -25.47 -3.45
CA ILE A 647 -7.73 -24.06 -3.50
C ILE A 647 -7.81 -23.56 -4.93
N SER A 648 -8.40 -22.39 -5.11
CA SER A 648 -8.48 -21.71 -6.40
C SER A 648 -7.57 -20.48 -6.42
N PRO A 649 -7.16 -19.96 -7.59
CA PRO A 649 -6.26 -18.80 -7.67
C PRO A 649 -6.74 -17.59 -6.86
N LYS A 650 -8.06 -17.35 -6.78
CA LYS A 650 -8.67 -16.25 -5.98
C LYS A 650 -8.41 -16.35 -4.47
N ASP A 651 -8.11 -17.55 -3.97
CA ASP A 651 -7.87 -17.81 -2.53
C ASP A 651 -6.41 -17.51 -2.14
N ILE A 652 -5.55 -17.20 -3.12
CA ILE A 652 -4.13 -16.90 -2.94
C ILE A 652 -3.90 -15.40 -3.17
N GLY A 653 -3.09 -14.78 -2.32
CA GLY A 653 -2.59 -13.42 -2.51
C GLY A 653 -1.07 -13.34 -2.39
N ILE A 654 -0.44 -12.50 -3.20
CA ILE A 654 0.99 -12.18 -3.10
C ILE A 654 1.16 -10.69 -2.84
N ILE A 655 1.85 -10.35 -1.74
CA ILE A 655 2.10 -8.98 -1.30
C ILE A 655 3.57 -8.65 -1.51
N ALA A 656 3.85 -7.53 -2.19
CA ALA A 656 5.20 -6.99 -2.34
C ALA A 656 5.18 -5.46 -2.24
N PRO A 657 6.16 -4.82 -1.58
CA PRO A 657 6.08 -3.39 -1.29
C PRO A 657 6.56 -2.52 -2.46
N TYR A 658 7.16 -3.13 -3.49
CA TYR A 658 7.67 -2.43 -4.66
C TYR A 658 6.87 -2.78 -5.91
N ARG A 659 6.47 -1.74 -6.65
CA ARG A 659 5.72 -1.84 -7.91
C ARG A 659 6.41 -2.76 -8.92
N LYS A 660 7.73 -2.60 -9.09
CA LYS A 660 8.46 -3.40 -10.08
C LYS A 660 8.50 -4.88 -9.71
N GLN A 661 8.56 -5.21 -8.42
CA GLN A 661 8.39 -6.57 -7.95
C GLN A 661 7.00 -7.14 -8.30
N VAL A 662 5.93 -6.37 -8.06
CA VAL A 662 4.55 -6.78 -8.42
C VAL A 662 4.44 -7.10 -9.91
N GLN A 663 5.03 -6.26 -10.78
CA GLN A 663 5.04 -6.51 -12.23
C GLN A 663 5.79 -7.79 -12.61
N LYS A 664 6.98 -8.01 -12.05
CA LYS A 664 7.77 -9.23 -12.30
C LYS A 664 7.03 -10.49 -11.81
N ILE A 665 6.35 -10.41 -10.66
CA ILE A 665 5.51 -11.50 -10.14
C ILE A 665 4.33 -11.80 -11.09
N ARG A 666 3.61 -10.77 -11.57
CA ARG A 666 2.50 -10.95 -12.52
C ARG A 666 2.96 -11.63 -13.80
N LYS A 667 4.06 -11.17 -14.39
CA LYS A 667 4.67 -11.79 -15.58
C LYS A 667 5.06 -13.25 -15.32
N ALA A 668 5.60 -13.55 -14.14
CA ALA A 668 5.95 -14.92 -13.75
C ALA A 668 4.71 -15.81 -13.59
N LEU A 669 3.62 -15.30 -13.00
CA LEU A 669 2.37 -16.03 -12.82
C LEU A 669 1.71 -16.42 -14.14
N GLU A 670 1.76 -15.56 -15.16
CA GLU A 670 1.25 -15.88 -16.50
C GLU A 670 1.94 -17.12 -17.07
N LYS A 671 3.26 -17.24 -16.88
CA LYS A 671 4.03 -18.41 -17.29
C LYS A 671 3.63 -19.64 -16.49
N VAL A 672 3.57 -19.54 -15.16
CA VAL A 672 3.15 -20.64 -14.29
C VAL A 672 1.74 -21.13 -14.63
N GLY A 673 0.82 -20.22 -14.92
CA GLY A 673 -0.54 -20.55 -15.35
C GLY A 673 -0.57 -21.34 -16.65
N LYS A 674 0.25 -20.95 -17.64
CA LYS A 674 0.41 -21.68 -18.91
C LYS A 674 1.03 -23.07 -18.68
N ASP A 675 2.12 -23.15 -17.91
CA ASP A 675 2.86 -24.39 -17.63
C ASP A 675 1.98 -25.43 -16.91
N LEU A 676 1.19 -24.99 -15.93
CA LEU A 676 0.30 -25.86 -15.15
C LEU A 676 -1.10 -26.02 -15.75
N LYS A 677 -1.40 -25.35 -16.88
CA LYS A 677 -2.73 -25.29 -17.52
C LYS A 677 -3.85 -24.87 -16.55
N VAL A 678 -3.53 -23.98 -15.62
CA VAL A 678 -4.49 -23.46 -14.63
C VAL A 678 -5.27 -22.31 -15.24
N ARG A 679 -6.61 -22.42 -15.22
CA ARG A 679 -7.51 -21.35 -15.69
C ARG A 679 -7.61 -20.24 -14.64
N ASN A 680 -7.90 -19.03 -15.10
CA ASN A 680 -8.17 -17.85 -14.25
C ASN A 680 -7.04 -17.50 -13.28
N MET A 681 -5.78 -17.63 -13.73
CA MET A 681 -4.60 -17.31 -12.91
C MET A 681 -4.54 -15.82 -12.55
N ASP A 682 -5.16 -14.98 -13.37
CA ASP A 682 -5.37 -13.54 -13.17
C ASP A 682 -6.25 -13.20 -11.95
N HIS A 683 -7.04 -14.17 -11.45
CA HIS A 683 -7.78 -14.00 -10.20
C HIS A 683 -6.89 -14.07 -8.95
N LEU A 684 -5.66 -14.58 -9.07
CA LEU A 684 -4.67 -14.52 -7.99
C LEU A 684 -4.23 -13.07 -7.81
N LYS A 685 -4.55 -12.51 -6.64
CA LYS A 685 -4.29 -11.09 -6.38
C LYS A 685 -2.80 -10.89 -6.10
N VAL A 686 -2.16 -10.01 -6.87
CA VAL A 686 -0.82 -9.50 -6.59
C VAL A 686 -0.90 -7.98 -6.45
N GLY A 687 -0.26 -7.41 -5.45
CA GLY A 687 -0.33 -5.98 -5.19
C GLY A 687 0.51 -5.54 -4.00
N SER A 688 0.52 -4.23 -3.74
CA SER A 688 1.16 -3.66 -2.57
C SER A 688 0.37 -3.92 -1.29
N VAL A 689 0.98 -3.63 -0.13
CA VAL A 689 0.31 -3.77 1.18
C VAL A 689 -0.95 -2.91 1.24
N GLU A 690 -0.89 -1.71 0.67
CA GLU A 690 -1.99 -0.76 0.59
C GLU A 690 -3.18 -1.34 -0.19
N GLU A 691 -2.93 -2.06 -1.30
CA GLU A 691 -4.00 -2.71 -2.06
C GLU A 691 -4.67 -3.88 -1.31
N PHE A 692 -3.94 -4.50 -0.38
CA PHE A 692 -4.42 -5.62 0.43
C PHE A 692 -5.11 -5.18 1.73
N GLN A 693 -5.10 -3.89 2.07
CA GLN A 693 -5.80 -3.38 3.24
C GLN A 693 -7.31 -3.63 3.12
N GLY A 694 -7.91 -4.10 4.21
CA GLY A 694 -9.32 -4.54 4.24
C GLY A 694 -9.62 -5.84 3.49
N GLN A 695 -8.66 -6.42 2.76
CA GLN A 695 -8.82 -7.73 2.11
C GLN A 695 -8.22 -8.85 2.97
N GLU A 696 -8.59 -10.09 2.65
CA GLU A 696 -8.04 -11.30 3.25
C GLU A 696 -8.02 -12.43 2.21
N ARG A 697 -7.12 -13.40 2.40
CA ARG A 697 -6.99 -14.58 1.54
C ARG A 697 -6.69 -15.80 2.39
N ARG A 698 -7.03 -16.98 1.87
CA ARG A 698 -6.75 -18.25 2.55
C ARG A 698 -5.23 -18.43 2.72
N VAL A 699 -4.49 -18.14 1.66
CA VAL A 699 -3.03 -18.20 1.62
C VAL A 699 -2.46 -16.85 1.21
N ILE A 700 -1.48 -16.35 1.96
CA ILE A 700 -0.72 -15.14 1.62
C ILE A 700 0.76 -15.48 1.50
N LEU A 701 1.36 -15.00 0.41
CA LEU A 701 2.80 -14.98 0.24
C LEU A 701 3.29 -13.53 0.28
N VAL A 702 4.43 -13.28 0.93
CA VAL A 702 5.02 -11.95 1.08
C VAL A 702 6.44 -11.96 0.51
N SER A 703 6.76 -10.98 -0.33
CA SER A 703 8.10 -10.73 -0.87
C SER A 703 8.68 -9.48 -0.21
N THR A 704 9.80 -9.59 0.50
CA THR A 704 10.41 -8.42 1.15
C THR A 704 11.31 -7.59 0.24
N VAL A 705 11.77 -8.19 -0.85
CA VAL A 705 12.59 -7.65 -1.95
C VAL A 705 14.01 -7.26 -1.54
N ARG A 706 14.18 -6.49 -0.46
CA ARG A 706 15.46 -5.91 -0.07
C ARG A 706 16.49 -6.97 0.30
N SER A 707 17.68 -6.84 -0.28
CA SER A 707 18.82 -7.73 0.00
C SER A 707 20.12 -6.97 0.32
N SER A 708 20.17 -5.65 0.14
CA SER A 708 21.27 -4.77 0.60
C SER A 708 20.83 -3.78 1.70
N PRO A 709 21.69 -3.49 2.70
CA PRO A 709 21.46 -2.42 3.67
C PRO A 709 21.62 -1.00 3.09
N ASP A 710 22.25 -0.85 1.92
CA ASP A 710 22.63 0.46 1.35
C ASP A 710 21.45 1.41 1.10
N TYR A 711 20.25 0.85 0.93
CA TYR A 711 19.03 1.59 0.60
C TYR A 711 18.09 1.79 1.81
N LEU A 712 18.44 1.28 2.99
CA LEU A 712 17.56 1.29 4.16
C LEU A 712 17.31 2.67 4.76
N GLU A 713 18.29 3.58 4.68
CA GLU A 713 18.09 4.96 5.16
C GLU A 713 17.16 5.75 4.23
N ILE A 714 17.28 5.55 2.92
CA ILE A 714 16.37 6.11 1.92
C ILE A 714 14.96 5.54 2.13
N ASP A 715 14.84 4.22 2.33
CA ASP A 715 13.54 3.61 2.59
C ASP A 715 12.89 4.16 3.87
N LYS A 716 13.67 4.46 4.91
CA LYS A 716 13.17 5.11 6.13
C LYS A 716 12.68 6.53 5.87
N GLU A 717 13.48 7.34 5.18
CA GLU A 717 13.17 8.75 4.90
C GLU A 717 11.90 8.89 4.04
N PHE A 718 11.76 8.02 3.04
CA PHE A 718 10.62 8.03 2.11
C PHE A 718 9.51 7.05 2.48
N ASN A 719 9.60 6.40 3.65
CA ASN A 719 8.64 5.41 4.15
C ASN A 719 8.32 4.32 3.09
N LEU A 720 9.34 3.72 2.48
CA LEU A 720 9.26 2.68 1.45
C LEU A 720 9.56 1.29 2.04
N GLY A 721 9.13 0.22 1.34
CA GLY A 721 9.46 -1.15 1.75
C GLY A 721 8.70 -1.66 2.98
N PHE A 722 9.18 -2.77 3.52
CA PHE A 722 8.71 -3.38 4.77
C PHE A 722 9.61 -3.10 5.98
N VAL A 723 10.86 -2.72 5.74
CA VAL A 723 11.86 -2.49 6.80
C VAL A 723 11.63 -1.10 7.38
N LYS A 724 11.62 -0.97 8.72
CA LYS A 724 11.31 0.27 9.47
C LYS A 724 9.88 0.80 9.27
N ASN A 725 8.94 -0.06 8.83
CA ASN A 725 7.52 0.28 8.73
C ASN A 725 6.64 -0.79 9.40
N GLU A 726 6.39 -0.59 10.69
CA GLU A 726 5.63 -1.50 11.54
C GLU A 726 4.17 -1.68 11.09
N LYS A 727 3.53 -0.61 10.60
CA LYS A 727 2.14 -0.64 10.11
C LYS A 727 2.01 -1.53 8.87
N ARG A 728 2.95 -1.45 7.92
CA ARG A 728 2.99 -2.33 6.73
C ARG A 728 3.25 -3.78 7.11
N PHE A 729 4.18 -4.01 8.03
CA PHE A 729 4.44 -5.34 8.58
C PHE A 729 3.15 -5.94 9.15
N ASN A 730 2.49 -5.22 10.06
CA ASN A 730 1.26 -5.67 10.71
C ASN A 730 0.15 -5.99 9.69
N VAL A 731 -0.08 -5.11 8.72
CA VAL A 731 -1.08 -5.36 7.67
C VAL A 731 -0.74 -6.61 6.87
N ALA A 732 0.49 -6.73 6.36
CA ALA A 732 0.89 -7.82 5.47
C ALA A 732 0.75 -9.21 6.12
N LEU A 733 1.19 -9.36 7.37
CA LEU A 733 1.13 -10.65 8.06
C LEU A 733 -0.30 -11.03 8.47
N THR A 734 -1.17 -10.06 8.74
CA THR A 734 -2.54 -10.29 9.20
C THR A 734 -3.58 -10.45 8.08
N ARG A 735 -3.12 -10.64 6.82
CA ARG A 735 -4.01 -10.91 5.67
C ARG A 735 -4.34 -12.40 5.49
N ALA A 736 -3.51 -13.29 6.03
CA ALA A 736 -3.63 -14.74 5.88
C ALA A 736 -4.66 -15.33 6.84
N GLN A 737 -5.51 -16.22 6.33
CA GLN A 737 -6.41 -17.02 7.16
C GLN A 737 -5.74 -18.32 7.64
N ALA A 738 -5.14 -19.09 6.72
CA ALA A 738 -4.71 -20.47 6.98
C ALA A 738 -3.22 -20.75 6.73
N LEU A 739 -2.55 -20.03 5.84
CA LEU A 739 -1.12 -20.21 5.55
C LEU A 739 -0.45 -18.89 5.20
N LEU A 740 0.69 -18.62 5.83
CA LEU A 740 1.53 -17.45 5.58
C LEU A 740 2.93 -17.88 5.16
N ILE A 741 3.40 -17.40 4.01
CA ILE A 741 4.76 -17.65 3.52
C ILE A 741 5.45 -16.30 3.32
N VAL A 742 6.53 -16.05 4.05
CA VAL A 742 7.35 -14.84 3.89
C VAL A 742 8.66 -15.22 3.24
N VAL A 743 9.02 -14.52 2.17
CA VAL A 743 10.27 -14.72 1.41
C VAL A 743 11.08 -13.44 1.52
N GLY A 744 12.32 -13.56 2.02
CA GLY A 744 13.15 -12.38 2.25
C GLY A 744 14.55 -12.65 2.75
N ASN A 745 15.39 -11.62 2.77
CA ASN A 745 16.76 -11.70 3.27
C ASN A 745 16.80 -11.46 4.79
N PRO A 746 17.07 -12.47 5.63
CA PRO A 746 17.02 -12.34 7.08
C PRO A 746 17.99 -11.26 7.61
N ARG A 747 19.19 -11.13 7.03
CA ARG A 747 20.21 -10.19 7.50
C ARG A 747 19.77 -8.73 7.38
N VAL A 748 19.08 -8.41 6.28
CA VAL A 748 18.53 -7.06 6.07
C VAL A 748 17.36 -6.84 7.01
N LEU A 749 16.48 -7.82 7.15
CA LEU A 749 15.30 -7.75 8.01
C LEU A 749 15.65 -7.67 9.50
N GLU A 750 16.74 -8.30 9.96
CA GLU A 750 17.22 -8.22 11.35
C GLU A 750 17.65 -6.81 11.79
N SER A 751 17.90 -5.90 10.84
CA SER A 751 18.17 -4.48 11.15
C SER A 751 16.95 -3.74 11.69
N ASP A 752 15.75 -4.29 11.50
CA ASP A 752 14.49 -3.77 12.01
C ASP A 752 14.04 -4.56 13.25
N SER A 753 13.65 -3.85 14.31
CA SER A 753 13.28 -4.47 15.59
C SER A 753 12.07 -5.41 15.48
N THR A 754 11.08 -5.02 14.68
CA THR A 754 9.84 -5.79 14.47
C THR A 754 10.13 -7.07 13.71
N TRP A 755 10.88 -6.98 12.62
CA TRP A 755 11.29 -8.15 11.83
C TRP A 755 12.29 -9.05 12.57
N LYS A 756 13.17 -8.47 13.38
CA LYS A 756 14.05 -9.24 14.27
C LYS A 756 13.23 -10.01 15.31
N GLN A 757 12.26 -9.36 15.96
CA GLN A 757 11.37 -10.04 16.90
C GLN A 757 10.54 -11.11 16.23
N TYR A 758 9.97 -10.84 15.04
CA TYR A 758 9.37 -11.88 14.20
C TYR A 758 10.35 -13.05 14.16
N GLN A 759 11.54 -12.90 13.57
CA GLN A 759 12.50 -13.99 13.35
C GLN A 759 12.99 -14.73 14.61
N LEU A 760 12.85 -14.14 15.80
CA LEU A 760 13.29 -14.71 17.08
C LEU A 760 12.17 -15.36 17.89
N LEU A 761 10.93 -14.84 17.80
CA LEU A 761 9.80 -15.26 18.63
C LEU A 761 9.30 -16.68 18.30
N ASP A 762 9.63 -17.19 17.13
CA ASP A 762 9.35 -18.57 16.77
C ASP A 762 10.40 -19.14 15.81
N PRO A 763 11.42 -19.88 16.30
CA PRO A 763 12.41 -20.48 15.41
C PRO A 763 11.79 -21.54 14.47
N GLU A 764 10.57 -22.00 14.74
CA GLU A 764 9.92 -23.12 14.05
C GLU A 764 9.39 -22.80 12.63
N TRP A 765 9.23 -21.53 12.26
CA TRP A 765 8.92 -21.19 10.86
C TRP A 765 10.15 -21.20 9.94
N ARG A 766 11.37 -21.28 10.49
CA ARG A 766 12.56 -20.95 9.71
C ARG A 766 12.81 -22.13 8.79
N ASN A 767 12.59 -21.89 7.50
CA ASN A 767 13.17 -22.74 6.48
C ASN A 767 14.56 -22.20 6.20
N ASP A 768 15.43 -22.33 7.20
CA ASP A 768 16.86 -22.07 7.08
C ASP A 768 17.43 -23.21 6.25
N LEU A 769 17.62 -22.94 4.95
CA LEU A 769 18.29 -23.84 4.03
C LEU A 769 19.79 -23.55 4.00
#